data_AF-Q3UVK0-F1
#
_entry.id   AF-Q3UVK0-F1
#
_cell.length_a   1.000
_cell.length_b   1.000
_cell.length_c   1.000
_cell.angle_alpha   90.00
_cell.angle_beta   90.00
_cell.angle_gamma   90.00
#
_symmetry.space_group_name_H-M   'P 1'
#
loop_
_entity.id
_entity.type
_entity.pdbx_description
1 polymer ?
#
loop_
_entity_poly.entity_id
_entity_poly.type
_entity_poly.pdbx_seq_one_letter_code
_entity_poly.pdbx_strand_id
1 'polypeptide(L)'
;MEWSSESAAVRRHRGTAERREGEAAASHRQREASAQEDAKGVGRMWGKTENGGGSRVAKTALSEARTALALALYLLALRALVQLSLQRLVLSRTSGLQGEFDARQARDYLEHITAIGPRTTGSTENEILTVQYLLEQIKLIEAQSNSLHSISVDIQRPTGSFSIDFLGGFTSYYDNITNVVVKLEPRDGAESAILANCHFDSVANSPGASDDAVSCAVMLEVLRVMSASPEPMQHAVVFLFNGAEENVLQASHGFITQHPWASLIRAFINLEAAGVGGKELVFQTGPENPWLVQAYVSAAKHPFASVVAQEVFQSGIIPSDTDFRIYRDFGNIPGIDLAFIENGYIYHTKYDTADRILIDSIQRAGDNILAVLKHLATSDTLASSSEYRHGSMVFFDVLGLLVIAYPSRVGSIINYMVVMAVVLYLGKKLLRPKHRNANYMRDFLCGLGITFISWFTSLVTVLIIAVFISLIGQSLSWYNYFYIAVCLYGTATVAKIIFIHTLAKRFYYMNASDLYLGELFFDTSLFVHCAFLVALTYQGFCSAFMSAVWVVFPLLTKLCVYKDFKKHGAQGRFVALYLLGMFIPYLYGLYLIWAVFEMFTPILGRSGSEIPPDVVLASILAVCVMILSSYFITFIYLVNSTKKTILTLILVCAVTFLLVCSGAFFPYSSNPESPKPKRVFLQHVSRTFHNLEGSVVKRDSGIWINGFDYTGMSHVTPHIPEINDTIRAHCEEDAPLCGFPWYLPVHFLIRKNWYLPAPEVSPRNPAHFRLVSKEKMPWDSIKLTFEATGPSHMSFYVRTHKGSTLSQWSLGNGIPVTSRGGDYFVFYSHGLQASAWRFWIEVQVSEEQAEGMVTVAIAAHYLSGENKRSSQLDALKKKFPDWSFPSAWVSTYSLFVF
;
A
#
# COMPACT_ATOMS: atom_id res chain seq x y z
N MET A 1 -6.97 22.08 12.47
CA MET A 1 -7.38 22.01 13.89
C MET A 1 -8.89 22.22 13.94
N GLU A 2 -9.56 21.65 14.94
CA GLU A 2 -11.02 21.52 15.15
C GLU A 2 -11.65 20.23 14.63
N TRP A 3 -11.66 19.23 15.51
CA TRP A 3 -12.72 18.23 15.61
C TRP A 3 -13.46 18.51 16.92
N SER A 4 -14.70 19.00 16.84
CA SER A 4 -15.60 19.09 17.99
C SER A 4 -16.97 18.51 17.62
N SER A 5 -17.30 17.43 18.34
CA SER A 5 -18.63 16.99 18.76
C SER A 5 -19.87 17.73 18.24
N GLU A 6 -20.80 16.97 17.64
CA GLU A 6 -22.22 17.23 17.82
C GLU A 6 -22.98 15.94 18.14
N SER A 7 -23.50 15.90 19.37
CA SER A 7 -24.53 15.00 19.85
C SER A 7 -25.65 15.87 20.43
N ALA A 8 -26.78 15.99 19.74
CA ALA A 8 -28.06 16.36 20.36
C ALA A 8 -29.26 16.14 19.43
N ALA A 9 -30.32 15.60 20.03
CA ALA A 9 -31.76 15.79 19.77
C ALA A 9 -32.54 14.52 19.40
N VAL A 10 -33.71 14.19 19.95
CA VAL A 10 -34.55 14.69 21.04
C VAL A 10 -35.55 13.56 21.37
N ARG A 11 -35.99 13.47 22.63
CA ARG A 11 -36.98 12.52 23.17
C ARG A 11 -38.35 13.19 23.35
N ARG A 12 -39.44 12.39 23.32
CA ARG A 12 -40.87 12.61 23.71
C ARG A 12 -41.82 12.59 22.49
N HIS A 13 -42.95 11.89 22.47
CA HIS A 13 -43.92 11.61 23.54
C HIS A 13 -44.52 10.19 23.49
N ARG A 14 -44.76 9.62 24.69
CA ARG A 14 -45.68 8.49 24.96
C ARG A 14 -47.10 9.04 25.17
N GLY A 15 -48.10 8.27 24.74
CA GLY A 15 -49.48 8.29 25.20
C GLY A 15 -50.07 6.88 25.10
N THR A 16 -50.61 6.38 26.20
CA THR A 16 -51.12 5.02 26.45
C THR A 16 -52.60 5.09 26.81
N ALA A 17 -53.44 4.15 26.33
CA ALA A 17 -54.64 3.58 26.98
C ALA A 17 -55.22 2.47 26.07
N GLU A 18 -55.20 1.19 26.48
CA GLU A 18 -56.34 0.36 26.99
C GLU A 18 -57.34 -0.08 25.90
N ARG A 19 -57.51 -1.37 25.50
CA ARG A 19 -57.84 -2.68 26.14
C ARG A 19 -59.37 -2.99 26.12
N ARG A 20 -59.78 -4.01 25.33
CA ARG A 20 -60.83 -5.06 25.52
C ARG A 20 -61.38 -5.56 24.16
N GLU A 21 -61.19 -6.84 23.80
CA GLU A 21 -62.14 -8.00 23.88
C GLU A 21 -63.27 -7.91 22.82
N GLY A 22 -63.63 -8.92 22.02
CA GLY A 22 -63.23 -10.34 21.89
C GLY A 22 -63.91 -11.04 20.69
N GLU A 23 -63.64 -12.35 20.57
CA GLU A 23 -64.39 -13.41 19.83
C GLU A 23 -64.35 -13.42 18.27
N ALA A 24 -64.17 -14.52 17.53
CA ALA A 24 -63.91 -15.94 17.81
C ALA A 24 -63.35 -16.68 16.56
N ALA A 25 -62.40 -17.61 16.80
CA ALA A 25 -62.27 -19.02 16.34
C ALA A 25 -62.92 -19.53 15.01
N ALA A 26 -62.48 -20.59 14.32
CA ALA A 26 -61.27 -21.43 14.23
C ALA A 26 -61.51 -22.52 13.13
N SER A 27 -60.43 -23.00 12.48
CA SER A 27 -60.11 -24.36 11.94
C SER A 27 -61.16 -25.21 11.14
N HIS A 28 -60.87 -25.94 10.04
CA HIS A 28 -60.05 -27.16 9.87
C HIS A 28 -60.03 -27.58 8.36
N ARG A 29 -58.88 -27.79 7.68
CA ARG A 29 -58.28 -29.07 7.16
C ARG A 29 -59.18 -30.15 6.50
N GLN A 30 -58.88 -30.49 5.22
CA GLN A 30 -58.59 -31.84 4.60
C GLN A 30 -58.71 -31.72 3.06
N ARG A 31 -57.67 -31.89 2.22
CA ARG A 31 -57.07 -33.12 1.62
C ARG A 31 -58.08 -34.16 1.09
N GLU A 32 -58.17 -34.32 -0.24
CA GLU A 32 -57.92 -35.59 -0.98
C GLU A 32 -58.02 -35.42 -2.51
N ALA A 33 -57.47 -36.39 -3.24
CA ALA A 33 -57.12 -36.40 -4.66
C ALA A 33 -57.79 -37.57 -5.42
N SER A 34 -57.49 -37.68 -6.73
CA SER A 34 -57.81 -38.75 -7.73
C SER A 34 -59.03 -38.43 -8.62
N ALA A 35 -58.98 -38.33 -9.96
CA ALA A 35 -58.43 -39.12 -11.08
C ALA A 35 -59.55 -39.82 -11.90
N GLN A 36 -59.63 -39.41 -13.19
CA GLN A 36 -59.94 -40.18 -14.43
C GLN A 36 -61.22 -41.01 -14.61
N GLU A 37 -62.03 -40.68 -15.64
CA GLU A 37 -62.36 -41.44 -16.88
C GLU A 37 -63.83 -41.92 -16.80
N ASP A 38 -64.71 -41.97 -17.81
CA ASP A 38 -64.58 -41.87 -19.26
C ASP A 38 -65.95 -41.63 -19.96
N ALA A 39 -65.87 -41.07 -21.17
CA ALA A 39 -66.62 -41.34 -22.42
C ALA A 39 -68.14 -41.04 -22.68
N LYS A 40 -68.32 -40.62 -23.96
CA LYS A 40 -69.49 -40.54 -24.88
C LYS A 40 -70.07 -39.13 -25.10
N GLY A 41 -70.15 -38.55 -26.30
CA GLY A 41 -69.77 -38.98 -27.66
C GLY A 41 -70.23 -37.95 -28.72
N VAL A 42 -69.71 -38.15 -29.95
CA VAL A 42 -70.28 -37.76 -31.27
C VAL A 42 -70.16 -36.29 -31.76
N GLY A 43 -69.23 -36.09 -32.70
CA GLY A 43 -69.55 -35.67 -34.08
C GLY A 43 -69.61 -34.18 -34.43
N ARG A 44 -68.58 -33.66 -35.11
CA ARG A 44 -68.59 -33.35 -36.57
C ARG A 44 -67.40 -32.48 -36.98
N MET A 45 -66.82 -32.92 -38.09
CA MET A 45 -65.83 -32.30 -38.94
C MET A 45 -66.44 -31.05 -39.62
N TRP A 46 -65.74 -29.90 -39.63
CA TRP A 46 -65.67 -28.92 -40.74
C TRP A 46 -64.84 -27.68 -40.35
N GLY A 47 -64.03 -27.20 -41.30
CA GLY A 47 -63.52 -25.82 -41.32
C GLY A 47 -62.07 -25.61 -40.88
N LYS A 48 -61.11 -25.97 -41.73
CA LYS A 48 -59.80 -25.29 -41.73
C LYS A 48 -59.94 -23.99 -42.52
N THR A 49 -59.97 -22.86 -41.82
CA THR A 49 -59.75 -21.54 -42.39
C THR A 49 -58.54 -20.91 -41.71
N GLU A 50 -57.57 -20.55 -42.54
CA GLU A 50 -56.46 -19.67 -42.24
C GLU A 50 -56.97 -18.29 -41.80
N ASN A 51 -56.56 -17.85 -40.60
CA ASN A 51 -56.02 -16.51 -40.31
C ASN A 51 -56.11 -16.24 -38.81
N GLY A 52 -54.94 -16.02 -38.21
CA GLY A 52 -54.82 -15.62 -36.81
C GLY A 52 -53.37 -15.42 -36.47
N GLY A 53 -52.82 -14.27 -36.87
CA GLY A 53 -51.47 -13.82 -36.54
C GLY A 53 -51.27 -13.70 -35.03
N GLY A 54 -50.88 -14.79 -34.40
CA GLY A 54 -50.39 -14.82 -33.03
C GLY A 54 -48.91 -14.43 -33.01
N SER A 55 -48.62 -13.18 -32.67
CA SER A 55 -47.30 -12.72 -32.25
C SER A 55 -46.69 -13.72 -31.25
N ARG A 56 -45.68 -14.48 -31.68
CA ARG A 56 -44.82 -15.29 -30.80
C ARG A 56 -44.14 -14.34 -29.81
N VAL A 57 -44.75 -14.15 -28.64
CA VAL A 57 -44.11 -13.50 -27.50
C VAL A 57 -42.94 -14.39 -27.11
N ALA A 58 -41.73 -13.94 -27.44
CA ALA A 58 -40.48 -14.65 -27.21
C ALA A 58 -40.30 -14.90 -25.70
N LYS A 59 -40.54 -16.15 -25.26
CA LYS A 59 -40.16 -16.64 -23.93
C LYS A 59 -38.63 -16.81 -23.89
N THR A 60 -37.90 -15.72 -23.69
CA THR A 60 -36.41 -15.69 -23.71
C THR A 60 -35.84 -15.38 -22.34
N ALA A 61 -36.21 -16.15 -21.31
CA ALA A 61 -35.60 -16.02 -20.00
C ALA A 61 -34.46 -17.02 -19.85
N LEU A 62 -33.29 -16.53 -19.44
CA LEU A 62 -32.07 -17.34 -19.33
C LEU A 62 -32.20 -18.37 -18.19
N SER A 63 -31.52 -19.51 -18.36
CA SER A 63 -31.38 -20.51 -17.29
C SER A 63 -30.40 -20.00 -16.23
N GLU A 64 -30.79 -20.03 -14.96
CA GLU A 64 -29.95 -19.64 -13.81
C GLU A 64 -28.60 -20.38 -13.83
N ALA A 65 -28.64 -21.72 -13.87
CA ALA A 65 -27.46 -22.55 -13.77
C ALA A 65 -26.49 -22.33 -14.95
N ARG A 66 -27.00 -22.23 -16.17
CA ARG A 66 -26.16 -21.98 -17.36
C ARG A 66 -25.53 -20.60 -17.32
N THR A 67 -26.27 -19.58 -16.86
CA THR A 67 -25.76 -18.21 -16.78
C THR A 67 -24.70 -18.09 -15.69
N ALA A 68 -24.97 -18.60 -14.49
CA ALA A 68 -24.01 -18.61 -13.40
C ALA A 68 -22.71 -19.34 -13.77
N LEU A 69 -22.82 -20.51 -14.42
CA LEU A 69 -21.66 -21.26 -14.90
C LEU A 69 -20.88 -20.48 -15.97
N ALA A 70 -21.56 -19.86 -16.93
CA ALA A 70 -20.90 -19.07 -17.98
C ALA A 70 -20.14 -17.87 -17.39
N LEU A 71 -20.74 -17.14 -16.45
CA LEU A 71 -20.09 -16.00 -15.78
C LEU A 71 -18.89 -16.45 -14.92
N ALA A 72 -19.02 -17.58 -14.21
CA ALA A 72 -17.93 -18.13 -13.41
C ALA A 72 -16.75 -18.57 -14.28
N LEU A 73 -17.00 -19.32 -15.37
CA LEU A 73 -15.97 -19.73 -16.33
C LEU A 73 -15.30 -18.53 -16.99
N TYR A 74 -16.08 -17.48 -17.31
CA TYR A 74 -15.55 -16.24 -17.84
C TYR A 74 -14.56 -15.57 -16.87
N LEU A 75 -14.96 -15.35 -15.61
CA LEU A 75 -14.07 -14.76 -14.60
C LEU A 75 -12.82 -15.62 -14.32
N LEU A 76 -12.95 -16.95 -14.33
CA LEU A 76 -11.82 -17.87 -14.17
C LEU A 76 -10.84 -17.77 -15.34
N ALA A 77 -11.34 -17.69 -16.58
CA ALA A 77 -10.49 -17.52 -17.76
C ALA A 77 -9.75 -16.18 -17.71
N LEU A 78 -10.43 -15.08 -17.34
CA LEU A 78 -9.79 -13.78 -17.16
C LEU A 78 -8.72 -13.81 -16.06
N ARG A 79 -9.01 -14.45 -14.92
CA ARG A 79 -8.04 -14.61 -13.84
C ARG A 79 -6.81 -15.39 -14.30
N ALA A 80 -6.99 -16.44 -15.10
CA ALA A 80 -5.87 -17.21 -15.66
C ALA A 80 -5.01 -16.34 -16.60
N LEU A 81 -5.62 -15.49 -17.43
CA LEU A 81 -4.90 -14.55 -18.29
C LEU A 81 -4.11 -13.51 -17.47
N VAL A 82 -4.70 -12.97 -16.41
CA VAL A 82 -4.01 -12.08 -15.46
C VAL A 82 -2.80 -12.79 -14.86
N GLN A 83 -2.97 -14.02 -14.37
CA GLN A 83 -1.87 -14.79 -13.78
C GLN A 83 -0.73 -15.03 -14.77
N LEU A 84 -1.06 -15.39 -16.02
CA LEU A 84 -0.07 -15.59 -17.08
C LEU A 84 0.70 -14.30 -17.41
N SER A 85 0.00 -13.16 -17.42
CA SER A 85 0.63 -11.85 -17.62
C SER A 85 1.64 -11.54 -16.51
N LEU A 86 1.28 -11.81 -15.25
CA LEU A 86 2.12 -11.52 -14.09
C LEU A 86 3.37 -12.40 -14.05
N GLN A 87 3.22 -13.69 -14.35
CA GLN A 87 4.35 -14.64 -14.39
C GLN A 87 5.36 -14.35 -15.50
N ARG A 88 4.98 -13.61 -16.54
CA ARG A 88 5.89 -13.26 -17.63
C ARG A 88 6.70 -12.02 -17.27
N LEU A 89 7.93 -12.25 -16.79
CA LEU A 89 8.86 -11.19 -16.38
C LEU A 89 9.67 -10.63 -17.56
N VAL A 90 10.20 -11.49 -18.43
CA VAL A 90 11.02 -11.08 -19.58
C VAL A 90 10.31 -11.45 -20.89
N LEU A 91 10.30 -10.55 -21.86
CA LEU A 91 9.64 -10.75 -23.17
C LEU A 91 10.44 -11.70 -24.08
N SER A 92 11.77 -11.59 -24.06
CA SER A 92 12.74 -12.41 -24.82
C SER A 92 14.03 -12.54 -24.00
N ARG A 93 14.56 -13.76 -23.84
CA ARG A 93 15.87 -13.98 -23.20
C ARG A 93 16.98 -13.65 -24.20
N THR A 94 17.50 -12.43 -24.18
CA THR A 94 18.72 -12.05 -24.92
C THR A 94 19.97 -12.06 -24.04
N SER A 95 19.93 -12.77 -22.91
CA SER A 95 21.04 -12.86 -21.96
C SER A 95 22.34 -13.31 -22.63
N GLY A 96 23.41 -12.53 -22.47
CA GLY A 96 24.77 -12.89 -22.85
C GLY A 96 25.33 -12.26 -24.14
N LEU A 97 24.62 -11.31 -24.77
CA LEU A 97 25.18 -10.50 -25.84
C LEU A 97 26.06 -9.37 -25.27
N GLN A 98 27.21 -9.11 -25.91
CA GLN A 98 28.10 -8.03 -25.52
C GLN A 98 27.36 -6.68 -25.55
N GLY A 99 27.41 -5.93 -24.45
CA GLY A 99 26.75 -4.62 -24.32
C GLY A 99 25.32 -4.67 -23.76
N GLU A 100 24.79 -5.86 -23.44
CA GLU A 100 23.55 -6.03 -22.69
C GLU A 100 23.82 -6.25 -21.19
N PHE A 101 22.78 -6.07 -20.37
CA PHE A 101 22.82 -6.31 -18.94
C PHE A 101 22.94 -7.81 -18.61
N ASP A 102 23.90 -8.20 -17.78
CA ASP A 102 24.07 -9.59 -17.31
C ASP A 102 23.49 -9.81 -15.90
N ALA A 103 22.31 -10.43 -15.84
CA ALA A 103 21.67 -10.75 -14.58
C ALA A 103 22.45 -11.73 -13.70
N ARG A 104 23.32 -12.58 -14.27
CA ARG A 104 24.15 -13.50 -13.47
C ARG A 104 25.25 -12.74 -12.74
N GLN A 105 25.89 -11.79 -13.42
CA GLN A 105 26.89 -10.94 -12.78
C GLN A 105 26.26 -10.10 -11.66
N ALA A 106 25.08 -9.52 -11.90
CA ALA A 106 24.33 -8.82 -10.87
C ALA A 106 23.92 -9.77 -9.72
N ARG A 107 23.54 -11.02 -10.02
CA ARG A 107 23.24 -12.02 -8.99
C ARG A 107 24.45 -12.30 -8.09
N ASP A 108 25.64 -12.43 -8.66
CA ASP A 108 26.86 -12.64 -7.89
C ASP A 108 27.14 -11.45 -6.97
N TYR A 109 26.92 -10.21 -7.43
CA TYR A 109 27.03 -9.03 -6.58
C TYR A 109 26.05 -9.05 -5.41
N LEU A 110 24.78 -9.36 -5.69
CA LEU A 110 23.72 -9.47 -4.69
C LEU A 110 24.07 -10.51 -3.62
N GLU A 111 24.53 -11.70 -4.02
CA GLU A 111 24.89 -12.77 -3.08
C GLU A 111 26.05 -12.36 -2.16
N HIS A 112 27.04 -11.62 -2.66
CA HIS A 112 28.14 -11.11 -1.82
C HIS A 112 27.68 -10.03 -0.85
N ILE A 113 26.92 -9.03 -1.31
CA ILE A 113 26.41 -7.95 -0.43
C ILE A 113 25.56 -8.54 0.69
N THR A 114 24.68 -9.48 0.36
CA THR A 114 23.78 -10.12 1.34
C THR A 114 24.52 -11.07 2.30
N ALA A 115 25.61 -11.72 1.85
CA ALA A 115 26.44 -12.58 2.69
C ALA A 115 27.17 -11.83 3.82
N ILE A 116 27.36 -10.51 3.71
CA ILE A 116 27.89 -9.66 4.78
C ILE A 116 26.97 -9.70 6.02
N GLY A 117 25.67 -9.97 5.82
CA GLY A 117 24.64 -9.96 6.87
C GLY A 117 23.93 -8.60 6.96
N PRO A 118 23.19 -8.33 8.05
CA PRO A 118 22.48 -7.07 8.23
C PRO A 118 23.43 -5.87 8.25
N ARG A 119 23.20 -4.91 7.35
CA ARG A 119 24.02 -3.71 7.13
C ARG A 119 23.35 -2.49 7.76
N THR A 120 23.09 -2.55 9.05
CA THR A 120 22.48 -1.43 9.77
C THR A 120 23.46 -0.25 9.85
N THR A 121 23.01 0.98 9.64
CA THR A 121 23.84 2.20 9.68
C THR A 121 24.75 2.28 10.91
N GLY A 122 25.99 2.71 10.72
CA GLY A 122 26.99 2.75 11.79
C GLY A 122 27.50 1.38 12.28
N SER A 123 27.11 0.27 11.64
CA SER A 123 27.74 -1.04 11.85
C SER A 123 29.03 -1.21 11.04
N THR A 124 29.86 -2.18 11.40
CA THR A 124 31.05 -2.51 10.61
C THR A 124 30.65 -3.10 9.26
N GLU A 125 29.57 -3.87 9.24
CA GLU A 125 28.95 -4.47 8.06
C GLU A 125 28.55 -3.40 7.03
N ASN A 126 27.90 -2.32 7.48
CA ASN A 126 27.50 -1.19 6.63
C ASN A 126 28.69 -0.31 6.23
N GLU A 127 29.37 0.28 7.22
CA GLU A 127 30.30 1.41 7.02
C GLU A 127 31.67 0.98 6.49
N ILE A 128 32.05 -0.30 6.65
CA ILE A 128 33.36 -0.82 6.27
C ILE A 128 33.23 -1.93 5.24
N LEU A 129 32.58 -3.05 5.59
CA LEU A 129 32.63 -4.26 4.75
C LEU A 129 31.92 -4.05 3.42
N THR A 130 30.70 -3.49 3.46
CA THR A 130 29.93 -3.23 2.24
C THR A 130 30.59 -2.13 1.40
N VAL A 131 31.03 -1.04 2.02
CA VAL A 131 31.76 0.05 1.34
C VAL A 131 33.03 -0.47 0.66
N GLN A 132 33.84 -1.28 1.34
CA GLN A 132 35.06 -1.89 0.76
C GLN A 132 34.72 -2.77 -0.43
N TYR A 133 33.69 -3.61 -0.31
CA TYR A 133 33.25 -4.47 -1.40
C TYR A 133 32.80 -3.65 -2.62
N LEU A 134 31.98 -2.62 -2.42
CA LEU A 134 31.54 -1.72 -3.50
C LEU A 134 32.74 -1.08 -4.20
N LEU A 135 33.69 -0.52 -3.43
CA LEU A 135 34.89 0.12 -3.99
C LEU A 135 35.78 -0.87 -4.76
N GLU A 136 35.90 -2.12 -4.29
CA GLU A 136 36.61 -3.17 -5.01
C GLU A 136 35.94 -3.46 -6.37
N GLN A 137 34.63 -3.64 -6.40
CA GLN A 137 33.89 -3.87 -7.64
C GLN A 137 33.97 -2.67 -8.59
N ILE A 138 33.83 -1.45 -8.09
CA ILE A 138 33.95 -0.22 -8.89
C ILE A 138 35.35 -0.11 -9.50
N LYS A 139 36.41 -0.45 -8.76
CA LYS A 139 37.78 -0.45 -9.29
C LYS A 139 37.99 -1.50 -10.39
N LEU A 140 37.38 -2.68 -10.25
CA LEU A 140 37.39 -3.70 -11.29
C LEU A 140 36.66 -3.23 -12.56
N ILE A 141 35.53 -2.52 -12.39
CA ILE A 141 34.78 -1.91 -13.48
C ILE A 141 35.60 -0.81 -14.17
N GLU A 142 36.25 0.07 -13.40
CA GLU A 142 37.10 1.13 -13.92
C GLU A 142 38.23 0.59 -14.81
N ALA A 143 38.86 -0.52 -14.39
CA ALA A 143 39.90 -1.19 -15.16
C ALA A 143 39.41 -1.75 -16.51
N GLN A 144 38.11 -1.98 -16.67
CA GLN A 144 37.47 -2.48 -17.90
C GLN A 144 36.79 -1.37 -18.71
N SER A 145 36.79 -0.12 -18.23
CA SER A 145 36.12 1.01 -18.88
C SER A 145 36.76 1.35 -20.23
N ASN A 146 35.92 1.80 -21.16
CA ASN A 146 36.39 2.35 -22.44
C ASN A 146 37.09 3.70 -22.21
N SER A 147 38.06 4.01 -23.08
CA SER A 147 38.75 5.31 -23.16
C SER A 147 37.84 6.54 -23.35
N LEU A 148 36.62 6.36 -23.86
CA LEU A 148 35.65 7.44 -24.08
C LEU A 148 35.05 8.00 -22.78
N HIS A 149 35.12 7.23 -21.69
CA HIS A 149 34.50 7.59 -20.42
C HIS A 149 35.56 7.76 -19.33
N SER A 150 35.20 8.50 -18.29
CA SER A 150 35.96 8.59 -17.05
C SER A 150 35.05 8.26 -15.87
N ILE A 151 35.62 7.54 -14.90
CA ILE A 151 34.97 7.22 -13.64
C ILE A 151 35.67 8.03 -12.55
N SER A 152 34.88 8.71 -11.73
CA SER A 152 35.32 9.35 -10.49
C SER A 152 34.55 8.77 -9.32
N VAL A 153 35.22 8.53 -8.20
CA VAL A 153 34.62 7.96 -6.99
C VAL A 153 34.85 8.89 -5.81
N ASP A 154 33.82 9.15 -5.04
CA ASP A 154 33.92 9.84 -3.74
C ASP A 154 33.23 9.02 -2.65
N ILE A 155 33.81 9.03 -1.45
CA ILE A 155 33.20 8.45 -0.25
C ILE A 155 32.74 9.61 0.61
N GLN A 156 31.51 10.04 0.36
CA GLN A 156 30.92 11.16 1.09
C GLN A 156 30.55 10.70 2.50
N ARG A 157 30.87 11.56 3.48
CA ARG A 157 30.36 11.39 4.85
C ARG A 157 29.67 12.64 5.39
N PRO A 158 28.40 12.89 5.02
CA PRO A 158 27.72 14.11 5.39
C PRO A 158 27.22 14.09 6.84
N THR A 159 27.07 15.29 7.39
CA THR A 159 26.44 15.55 8.70
C THR A 159 25.36 16.59 8.50
N GLY A 160 24.16 16.37 9.04
CA GLY A 160 23.04 17.26 8.78
C GLY A 160 21.77 16.85 9.52
N SER A 161 20.71 17.63 9.33
CA SER A 161 19.41 17.34 9.90
C SER A 161 18.28 17.98 9.11
N PHE A 162 17.10 17.39 9.19
CA PHE A 162 15.90 17.85 8.51
C PHE A 162 14.65 17.38 9.24
N SER A 163 13.52 18.05 9.01
CA SER A 163 12.23 17.61 9.54
C SER A 163 11.42 16.95 8.44
N ILE A 164 10.72 15.88 8.79
CA ILE A 164 9.91 15.10 7.87
C ILE A 164 8.53 14.85 8.48
N ASP A 165 7.49 15.10 7.69
CA ASP A 165 6.12 14.68 8.03
C ASP A 165 5.92 13.24 7.57
N PHE A 166 6.51 12.31 8.33
CA PHE A 166 6.41 10.87 8.16
C PHE A 166 6.15 10.22 9.52
N LEU A 167 5.29 9.20 9.59
CA LEU A 167 4.91 8.48 10.82
C LEU A 167 4.56 9.41 12.00
N GLY A 168 3.83 10.49 11.72
CA GLY A 168 3.38 11.45 12.72
C GLY A 168 4.29 12.68 12.88
N GLY A 169 5.38 12.78 12.13
CA GLY A 169 6.24 13.96 12.11
C GLY A 169 7.39 13.85 13.11
N PHE A 170 8.62 14.09 12.65
CA PHE A 170 9.81 14.17 13.51
C PHE A 170 10.97 14.89 12.82
N THR A 171 12.05 15.10 13.57
CA THR A 171 13.31 15.63 13.04
C THR A 171 14.36 14.52 12.96
N SER A 172 14.94 14.33 11.79
CA SER A 172 16.04 13.40 11.55
C SER A 172 17.37 14.15 11.66
N TYR A 173 18.35 13.57 12.35
CA TYR A 173 19.71 14.07 12.47
C TYR A 173 20.69 12.94 12.17
N TYR A 174 21.69 13.21 11.36
CA TYR A 174 22.75 12.27 11.03
C TYR A 174 24.13 12.90 11.15
N ASP A 175 25.11 12.12 11.61
CA ASP A 175 26.52 12.53 11.71
C ASP A 175 27.44 11.53 11.00
N ASN A 176 28.18 12.00 10.00
CA ASN A 176 29.24 11.24 9.33
C ASN A 176 28.80 9.86 8.81
N ILE A 177 27.55 9.75 8.33
CA ILE A 177 27.00 8.53 7.67
C ILE A 177 27.70 8.32 6.32
N THR A 178 27.78 7.09 5.79
CA THR A 178 28.56 6.86 4.56
C THR A 178 27.70 6.72 3.31
N ASN A 179 28.09 7.43 2.24
CA ASN A 179 27.67 7.16 0.86
C ASN A 179 28.88 6.74 0.01
N VAL A 180 28.66 5.92 -1.00
CA VAL A 180 29.62 5.70 -2.09
C VAL A 180 29.03 6.32 -3.36
N VAL A 181 29.68 7.37 -3.86
CA VAL A 181 29.22 8.15 -5.01
C VAL A 181 30.15 7.88 -6.19
N VAL A 182 29.60 7.41 -7.30
CA VAL A 182 30.36 7.13 -8.52
C VAL A 182 29.82 7.98 -9.66
N LYS A 183 30.67 8.80 -10.28
CA LYS A 183 30.33 9.58 -11.46
C LYS A 183 30.97 8.95 -12.69
N LEU A 184 30.15 8.48 -13.61
CA LEU A 184 30.54 8.08 -14.96
C LEU A 184 30.23 9.24 -15.91
N GLU A 185 31.24 9.79 -16.56
CA GLU A 185 31.06 10.95 -17.46
C GLU A 185 31.85 10.80 -18.77
N PRO A 186 31.52 11.58 -19.80
CA PRO A 186 32.36 11.71 -20.99
C PRO A 186 33.77 12.16 -20.58
N ARG A 187 34.80 11.70 -21.29
CA ARG A 187 36.21 12.02 -20.97
C ARG A 187 36.51 13.52 -20.85
N ASP A 188 35.79 14.33 -21.63
CA ASP A 188 35.93 15.79 -21.67
C ASP A 188 35.06 16.51 -20.61
N GLY A 189 34.35 15.76 -19.76
CA GLY A 189 33.44 16.25 -18.72
C GLY A 189 31.98 16.41 -19.20
N ALA A 190 31.07 16.66 -18.25
CA ALA A 190 29.66 16.96 -18.52
C ALA A 190 29.14 18.10 -17.63
N GLU A 191 28.22 18.91 -18.18
CA GLU A 191 27.59 20.03 -17.47
C GLU A 191 26.32 19.63 -16.70
N SER A 192 25.71 18.51 -17.08
CA SER A 192 24.49 17.97 -16.47
C SER A 192 24.64 16.48 -16.20
N ALA A 193 23.84 15.99 -15.25
CA ALA A 193 23.86 14.60 -14.84
C ALA A 193 22.46 14.05 -14.52
N ILE A 194 22.31 12.74 -14.73
CA ILE A 194 21.21 11.92 -14.22
C ILE A 194 21.70 11.16 -12.99
N LEU A 195 20.93 11.18 -11.91
CA LEU A 195 21.21 10.40 -10.69
C LEU A 195 20.52 9.03 -10.77
N ALA A 196 21.24 7.95 -10.47
CA ALA A 196 20.70 6.64 -10.16
C ALA A 196 20.98 6.34 -8.68
N ASN A 197 19.94 6.07 -7.90
CA ASN A 197 20.02 5.85 -6.45
C ASN A 197 19.54 4.43 -6.09
N CYS A 198 20.31 3.75 -5.25
CA CYS A 198 19.92 2.57 -4.47
C CYS A 198 20.48 2.74 -3.06
N HIS A 199 20.00 1.94 -2.10
CA HIS A 199 20.59 1.91 -0.76
C HIS A 199 21.15 0.54 -0.40
N PHE A 200 22.33 0.52 0.22
CA PHE A 200 23.02 -0.70 0.60
C PHE A 200 22.84 -1.06 2.07
N ASP A 201 22.33 -0.13 2.89
CA ASP A 201 21.96 -0.42 4.26
C ASP A 201 20.73 -1.34 4.32
N SER A 202 20.44 -1.86 5.51
CA SER A 202 19.25 -2.68 5.77
C SER A 202 18.77 -2.48 7.20
N VAL A 203 17.47 -2.64 7.46
CA VAL A 203 16.98 -2.72 8.85
C VAL A 203 17.72 -3.76 9.70
N ALA A 204 17.73 -3.51 11.01
CA ALA A 204 18.28 -4.45 11.98
C ALA A 204 17.67 -5.85 11.85
N ASN A 205 18.53 -6.87 11.92
CA ASN A 205 18.17 -8.28 11.87
C ASN A 205 17.60 -8.80 10.53
N SER A 206 17.60 -8.01 9.45
CA SER A 206 17.29 -8.47 8.10
C SER A 206 18.55 -8.50 7.22
N PRO A 207 18.71 -9.49 6.32
CA PRO A 207 19.76 -9.46 5.31
C PRO A 207 19.56 -8.42 4.21
N GLY A 208 18.36 -7.85 4.04
CA GLY A 208 18.08 -6.78 3.07
C GLY A 208 18.45 -7.14 1.63
N ALA A 209 18.00 -8.30 1.15
CA ALA A 209 18.37 -8.76 -0.19
C ALA A 209 17.60 -8.06 -1.28
N SER A 210 16.27 -8.02 -1.15
CA SER A 210 15.44 -7.23 -2.04
C SER A 210 15.44 -5.76 -1.64
N ASP A 211 15.68 -5.47 -0.37
CA ASP A 211 15.63 -4.15 0.25
C ASP A 211 17.01 -3.77 0.85
N ASP A 212 17.93 -3.19 0.08
CA ASP A 212 17.86 -2.92 -1.37
C ASP A 212 19.15 -3.37 -2.11
N ALA A 213 19.79 -4.43 -1.58
CA ALA A 213 21.02 -4.97 -2.14
C ALA A 213 20.88 -5.37 -3.62
N VAL A 214 19.70 -5.79 -4.07
CA VAL A 214 19.43 -6.14 -5.47
C VAL A 214 19.55 -4.94 -6.41
N SER A 215 19.08 -3.77 -6.01
CA SER A 215 19.17 -2.57 -6.85
C SER A 215 20.60 -2.06 -6.91
N CYS A 216 21.35 -2.17 -5.82
CA CYS A 216 22.78 -1.88 -5.84
C CYS A 216 23.57 -2.86 -6.71
N ALA A 217 23.21 -4.15 -6.69
CA ALA A 217 23.77 -5.12 -7.61
C ALA A 217 23.44 -4.81 -9.08
N VAL A 218 22.20 -4.41 -9.37
CA VAL A 218 21.78 -3.96 -10.70
C VAL A 218 22.58 -2.71 -11.11
N MET A 219 22.74 -1.73 -10.23
CA MET A 219 23.49 -0.50 -10.52
C MET A 219 24.96 -0.76 -10.81
N LEU A 220 25.62 -1.69 -10.10
CA LEU A 220 27.00 -2.08 -10.39
C LEU A 220 27.13 -2.66 -11.81
N GLU A 221 26.22 -3.55 -12.20
CA GLU A 221 26.25 -4.15 -13.53
C GLU A 221 25.89 -3.12 -14.63
N VAL A 222 24.95 -2.21 -14.37
CA VAL A 222 24.65 -1.10 -15.28
C VAL A 222 25.88 -0.20 -15.47
N LEU A 223 26.57 0.17 -14.39
CA LEU A 223 27.81 0.94 -14.44
C LEU A 223 28.88 0.21 -15.27
N ARG A 224 29.04 -1.11 -15.10
CA ARG A 224 29.97 -1.93 -15.89
C ARG A 224 29.64 -1.89 -17.37
N VAL A 225 28.37 -2.08 -17.73
CA VAL A 225 27.94 -2.10 -19.14
C VAL A 225 28.04 -0.71 -19.78
N MET A 226 27.68 0.36 -19.07
CA MET A 226 27.76 1.74 -19.59
C MET A 226 29.21 2.21 -19.75
N SER A 227 30.09 1.92 -18.78
CA SER A 227 31.50 2.33 -18.83
C SER A 227 32.27 1.67 -19.98
N ALA A 228 31.97 0.40 -20.28
CA ALA A 228 32.55 -0.33 -21.40
C ALA A 228 31.92 0.01 -22.77
N SER A 229 30.81 0.77 -22.80
CA SER A 229 30.10 1.11 -24.03
C SER A 229 30.99 1.88 -25.00
N PRO A 230 30.94 1.58 -26.32
CA PRO A 230 31.60 2.39 -27.34
C PRO A 230 30.79 3.64 -27.74
N GLU A 231 29.57 3.79 -27.23
CA GLU A 231 28.72 4.95 -27.51
C GLU A 231 29.06 6.11 -26.57
N PRO A 232 29.36 7.31 -27.09
CA PRO A 232 29.65 8.47 -26.25
C PRO A 232 28.38 8.97 -25.55
N MET A 233 28.49 9.30 -24.28
CA MET A 233 27.44 10.01 -23.53
C MET A 233 27.55 11.53 -23.71
N GLN A 234 26.46 12.24 -23.49
CA GLN A 234 26.44 13.71 -23.44
C GLN A 234 26.46 14.23 -22.00
N HIS A 235 25.73 13.54 -21.12
CA HIS A 235 25.57 13.88 -19.71
C HIS A 235 26.23 12.81 -18.83
N ALA A 236 26.62 13.20 -17.63
CA ALA A 236 27.14 12.23 -16.66
C ALA A 236 26.00 11.39 -16.06
N VAL A 237 26.34 10.20 -15.60
CA VAL A 237 25.51 9.39 -14.70
C VAL A 237 26.18 9.33 -13.35
N VAL A 238 25.49 9.81 -12.32
CA VAL A 238 25.92 9.67 -10.93
C VAL A 238 25.20 8.48 -10.33
N PHE A 239 25.94 7.43 -9.97
CA PHE A 239 25.46 6.29 -9.22
C PHE A 239 25.71 6.54 -7.74
N LEU A 240 24.63 6.66 -6.97
CA LEU A 240 24.68 6.83 -5.52
C LEU A 240 24.29 5.51 -4.86
N PHE A 241 25.25 4.94 -4.16
CA PHE A 241 25.02 3.86 -3.21
C PHE A 241 24.87 4.50 -1.84
N ASN A 242 23.63 4.66 -1.41
CA ASN A 242 23.22 5.27 -0.15
C ASN A 242 23.44 4.27 1.01
N GLY A 243 23.98 4.73 2.15
CA GLY A 243 24.22 3.86 3.32
C GLY A 243 23.35 4.13 4.55
N ALA A 244 22.22 4.83 4.42
CA ALA A 244 21.33 5.20 5.52
C ALA A 244 19.90 5.57 5.06
N GLU A 245 19.29 4.80 4.15
CA GLU A 245 17.86 4.95 3.78
C GLU A 245 16.98 4.52 4.95
N GLU A 246 17.30 3.39 5.57
CA GLU A 246 16.45 2.72 6.58
C GLU A 246 16.42 3.49 7.90
N ASN A 247 17.27 4.52 7.98
CA ASN A 247 17.26 5.55 8.99
C ASN A 247 16.41 6.76 8.60
N VAL A 248 15.44 6.53 7.73
CA VAL A 248 14.56 7.52 7.12
C VAL A 248 15.35 8.56 6.33
N LEU A 249 15.90 8.10 5.20
CA LEU A 249 16.35 8.89 4.06
C LEU A 249 17.52 9.85 4.36
N GLN A 250 18.37 9.50 5.33
CA GLN A 250 19.42 10.41 5.81
C GLN A 250 20.54 10.57 4.78
N ALA A 251 20.96 9.46 4.18
CA ALA A 251 22.06 9.41 3.21
C ALA A 251 21.75 10.20 1.93
N SER A 252 20.54 10.06 1.38
CA SER A 252 20.10 10.84 0.23
C SER A 252 20.02 12.33 0.54
N HIS A 253 19.59 12.71 1.75
CA HIS A 253 19.57 14.12 2.16
C HIS A 253 20.99 14.67 2.22
N GLY A 254 21.90 13.92 2.83
CA GLY A 254 23.32 14.28 2.87
C GLY A 254 23.93 14.46 1.49
N PHE A 255 23.60 13.59 0.52
CA PHE A 255 24.05 13.74 -0.86
C PHE A 255 23.49 15.02 -1.50
N ILE A 256 22.17 15.16 -1.58
CA ILE A 256 21.54 16.19 -2.41
C ILE A 256 21.80 17.62 -1.89
N THR A 257 22.03 17.77 -0.58
CA THR A 257 22.24 19.09 0.04
C THR A 257 23.71 19.49 0.18
N GLN A 258 24.66 18.56 0.09
CA GLN A 258 26.07 18.83 0.43
C GLN A 258 27.07 18.38 -0.62
N HIS A 259 26.76 17.38 -1.44
CA HIS A 259 27.73 16.82 -2.38
C HIS A 259 28.01 17.79 -3.54
N PRO A 260 29.27 18.04 -3.94
CA PRO A 260 29.58 18.96 -5.04
C PRO A 260 28.86 18.64 -6.36
N TRP A 261 28.72 17.34 -6.68
CA TRP A 261 28.01 16.89 -7.88
C TRP A 261 26.49 17.00 -7.82
N ALA A 262 25.89 17.28 -6.65
CA ALA A 262 24.44 17.45 -6.53
C ALA A 262 23.91 18.58 -7.44
N SER A 263 24.72 19.64 -7.61
CA SER A 263 24.39 20.78 -8.48
C SER A 263 24.26 20.44 -9.98
N LEU A 264 24.87 19.33 -10.42
CA LEU A 264 24.82 18.86 -11.81
C LEU A 264 23.54 18.07 -12.10
N ILE A 265 22.88 17.54 -11.07
CA ILE A 265 21.74 16.65 -11.24
C ILE A 265 20.55 17.43 -11.83
N ARG A 266 19.92 16.87 -12.88
CA ARG A 266 18.73 17.44 -13.54
C ARG A 266 17.50 16.55 -13.49
N ALA A 267 17.71 15.25 -13.26
CA ALA A 267 16.67 14.27 -12.96
C ALA A 267 17.27 13.12 -12.15
N PHE A 268 16.43 12.24 -11.59
CA PHE A 268 16.89 11.03 -10.90
C PHE A 268 16.01 9.80 -11.19
N ILE A 269 16.60 8.62 -11.00
CA ILE A 269 15.92 7.32 -10.91
C ILE A 269 16.21 6.76 -9.52
N ASN A 270 15.15 6.51 -8.76
CA ASN A 270 15.22 5.86 -7.45
C ASN A 270 14.79 4.40 -7.59
N LEU A 271 15.58 3.49 -7.00
CA LEU A 271 15.34 2.06 -6.97
C LEU A 271 15.03 1.65 -5.52
N GLU A 272 14.03 0.78 -5.35
CA GLU A 272 13.46 0.41 -4.06
C GLU A 272 12.85 -1.00 -4.11
N ALA A 273 12.46 -1.54 -2.96
CA ALA A 273 11.55 -2.67 -2.85
C ALA A 273 10.61 -2.58 -1.64
N ALA A 274 9.35 -2.96 -1.81
CA ALA A 274 8.40 -3.25 -0.73
C ALA A 274 8.01 -4.75 -0.68
N GLY A 275 8.69 -5.56 -1.48
CA GLY A 275 8.47 -7.00 -1.69
C GLY A 275 9.73 -7.66 -2.21
N VAL A 276 9.61 -8.85 -2.78
CA VAL A 276 10.71 -9.62 -3.36
C VAL A 276 10.51 -9.82 -4.86
N GLY A 277 11.31 -9.10 -5.65
CA GLY A 277 11.34 -9.27 -7.10
C GLY A 277 9.98 -9.08 -7.78
N GLY A 278 9.70 -9.91 -8.78
CA GLY A 278 8.58 -9.71 -9.69
C GLY A 278 8.90 -8.68 -10.76
N LYS A 279 7.91 -7.86 -11.13
CA LYS A 279 8.09 -6.68 -11.99
C LYS A 279 8.32 -5.45 -11.11
N GLU A 280 9.40 -4.72 -11.38
CA GLU A 280 9.66 -3.40 -10.80
C GLU A 280 8.63 -2.39 -11.31
N LEU A 281 7.79 -1.90 -10.39
CA LEU A 281 6.69 -0.99 -10.68
C LEU A 281 7.20 0.45 -10.59
N VAL A 282 7.04 1.23 -11.66
CA VAL A 282 7.07 2.69 -11.56
C VAL A 282 5.81 3.14 -10.82
N PHE A 283 5.99 3.55 -9.57
CA PHE A 283 4.91 3.96 -8.69
C PHE A 283 4.94 5.45 -8.35
N GLN A 284 5.99 6.20 -8.68
CA GLN A 284 5.96 7.67 -8.63
C GLN A 284 6.74 8.28 -9.78
N THR A 285 6.24 9.42 -10.26
CA THR A 285 6.93 10.27 -11.24
C THR A 285 6.72 11.74 -10.92
N GLY A 286 7.64 12.58 -11.36
CA GLY A 286 7.51 14.03 -11.32
C GLY A 286 8.40 14.68 -10.26
N PRO A 287 8.01 15.86 -9.72
CA PRO A 287 6.74 16.55 -9.93
C PRO A 287 6.64 17.22 -11.32
N GLU A 288 5.47 17.19 -11.96
CA GLU A 288 5.13 17.95 -13.18
C GLU A 288 6.06 17.78 -14.41
N ASN A 289 6.80 16.66 -14.47
CA ASN A 289 7.77 16.37 -15.52
C ASN A 289 7.29 15.20 -16.41
N PRO A 290 6.37 15.46 -17.35
CA PRO A 290 5.77 14.43 -18.21
C PRO A 290 6.79 13.74 -19.13
N TRP A 291 7.89 14.44 -19.45
CA TRP A 291 8.94 13.94 -20.32
C TRP A 291 9.68 12.74 -19.71
N LEU A 292 9.80 12.65 -18.38
CA LEU A 292 10.42 11.49 -17.70
C LEU A 292 9.57 10.22 -17.89
N VAL A 293 8.25 10.35 -17.79
CA VAL A 293 7.32 9.25 -18.08
C VAL A 293 7.49 8.81 -19.53
N GLN A 294 7.60 9.76 -20.48
CA GLN A 294 7.80 9.44 -21.89
C GLN A 294 9.15 8.79 -22.16
N ALA A 295 10.22 9.26 -21.51
CA ALA A 295 11.56 8.66 -21.57
C ALA A 295 11.51 7.21 -21.09
N TYR A 296 10.88 6.95 -19.93
CA TYR A 296 10.71 5.59 -19.42
C TYR A 296 9.92 4.71 -20.39
N VAL A 297 8.76 5.16 -20.85
CA VAL A 297 7.90 4.37 -21.74
C VAL A 297 8.57 4.07 -23.08
N SER A 298 9.41 4.99 -23.58
CA SER A 298 10.09 4.84 -24.87
C SER A 298 11.36 3.99 -24.76
N ALA A 299 12.08 4.08 -23.64
CA ALA A 299 13.38 3.46 -23.49
C ALA A 299 13.35 2.11 -22.77
N ALA A 300 12.48 1.93 -21.76
CA ALA A 300 12.42 0.69 -21.00
C ALA A 300 12.05 -0.50 -21.91
N LYS A 301 12.86 -1.57 -21.88
CA LYS A 301 12.61 -2.79 -22.67
C LYS A 301 11.35 -3.54 -22.21
N HIS A 302 11.01 -3.37 -20.94
CA HIS A 302 9.97 -4.08 -20.23
C HIS A 302 9.19 -3.11 -19.33
N PRO A 303 8.50 -2.10 -19.87
CA PRO A 303 7.91 -1.05 -19.06
C PRO A 303 6.82 -1.60 -18.13
N PHE A 304 6.77 -1.14 -16.88
CA PHE A 304 5.69 -1.44 -15.93
C PHE A 304 5.45 -0.25 -15.01
N ALA A 305 4.32 0.43 -15.20
CA ALA A 305 4.03 1.69 -14.53
C ALA A 305 2.54 1.82 -14.20
N SER A 306 2.21 2.49 -13.09
CA SER A 306 0.82 2.70 -12.68
C SER A 306 0.61 4.05 -12.01
N VAL A 307 -0.17 4.92 -12.66
CA VAL A 307 -0.62 6.18 -12.05
C VAL A 307 -1.53 5.95 -10.84
N VAL A 308 -2.21 4.80 -10.76
CA VAL A 308 -3.00 4.42 -9.58
C VAL A 308 -2.07 4.20 -8.38
N ALA A 309 -0.91 3.57 -8.60
CA ALA A 309 0.07 3.37 -7.54
C ALA A 309 0.63 4.72 -7.06
N GLN A 310 0.89 5.65 -7.99
CA GLN A 310 1.30 7.02 -7.67
C GLN A 310 0.28 7.75 -6.81
N GLU A 311 -0.99 7.77 -7.20
CA GLU A 311 -2.01 8.48 -6.43
C GLU A 311 -2.25 7.83 -5.06
N VAL A 312 -2.20 6.50 -4.96
CA VAL A 312 -2.34 5.79 -3.68
C VAL A 312 -1.14 6.08 -2.77
N PHE A 313 0.09 6.03 -3.28
CA PHE A 313 1.29 6.31 -2.49
C PHE A 313 1.31 7.76 -2.01
N GLN A 314 1.05 8.71 -2.92
CA GLN A 314 1.02 10.14 -2.62
C GLN A 314 -0.14 10.56 -1.69
N SER A 315 -1.17 9.71 -1.53
CA SER A 315 -2.25 9.96 -0.57
C SER A 315 -1.82 9.82 0.90
N GLY A 316 -0.68 9.19 1.17
CA GLY A 316 -0.20 8.92 2.53
C GLY A 316 -0.93 7.78 3.25
N ILE A 317 -1.82 7.05 2.57
CA ILE A 317 -2.50 5.86 3.13
C ILE A 317 -1.52 4.72 3.38
N ILE A 318 -0.50 4.59 2.52
CA ILE A 318 0.60 3.67 2.72
C ILE A 318 1.63 4.40 3.60
N PRO A 319 1.92 3.91 4.83
CA PRO A 319 2.86 4.56 5.73
C PRO A 319 4.31 4.21 5.34
N SER A 320 4.70 4.57 4.13
CA SER A 320 6.03 4.36 3.55
C SER A 320 6.51 5.65 2.90
N ASP A 321 7.82 5.84 2.85
CA ASP A 321 8.48 6.91 2.13
C ASP A 321 9.72 6.32 1.44
N THR A 322 10.35 7.07 0.54
CA THR A 322 11.56 6.67 -0.18
C THR A 322 12.46 7.88 -0.43
N ASP A 323 13.71 7.65 -0.83
CA ASP A 323 14.65 8.72 -1.17
C ASP A 323 14.11 9.67 -2.27
N PHE A 324 13.14 9.23 -3.08
CA PHE A 324 12.43 10.07 -4.04
C PHE A 324 11.93 11.37 -3.39
N ARG A 325 11.38 11.29 -2.18
CA ARG A 325 10.90 12.47 -1.45
C ARG A 325 12.02 13.45 -1.17
N ILE A 326 13.21 12.96 -0.81
CA ILE A 326 14.32 13.84 -0.46
C ILE A 326 14.80 14.61 -1.68
N TYR A 327 14.97 13.94 -2.82
CA TYR A 327 15.37 14.61 -4.05
C TYR A 327 14.31 15.60 -4.54
N ARG A 328 13.02 15.30 -4.35
CA ARG A 328 11.91 16.21 -4.65
C ARG A 328 11.88 17.41 -3.71
N ASP A 329 11.86 17.19 -2.41
CA ASP A 329 11.56 18.22 -1.41
C ASP A 329 12.79 19.09 -1.10
N PHE A 330 14.00 18.51 -1.09
CA PHE A 330 15.25 19.22 -0.75
C PHE A 330 16.14 19.49 -1.97
N GLY A 331 16.08 18.65 -3.00
CA GLY A 331 16.79 18.88 -4.27
C GLY A 331 15.98 19.72 -5.27
N ASN A 332 14.65 19.71 -5.18
CA ASN A 332 13.75 20.29 -6.18
C ASN A 332 13.98 19.71 -7.59
N ILE A 333 14.35 18.42 -7.64
CA ILE A 333 14.67 17.67 -8.86
C ILE A 333 13.52 16.72 -9.17
N PRO A 334 13.15 16.51 -10.45
CA PRO A 334 12.17 15.50 -10.80
C PRO A 334 12.80 14.10 -10.96
N GLY A 335 12.02 13.05 -10.73
CA GLY A 335 12.51 11.70 -10.90
C GLY A 335 11.44 10.66 -11.17
N ILE A 336 11.89 9.41 -11.17
CA ILE A 336 11.10 8.19 -11.32
C ILE A 336 11.43 7.28 -10.15
N ASP A 337 10.41 6.75 -9.49
CA ASP A 337 10.53 5.82 -8.37
C ASP A 337 10.07 4.43 -8.79
N LEU A 338 10.94 3.42 -8.66
CA LEU A 338 10.69 2.03 -9.06
C LEU A 338 10.81 1.10 -7.87
N ALA A 339 9.80 0.25 -7.64
CA ALA A 339 9.84 -0.72 -6.55
C ALA A 339 9.44 -2.14 -6.97
N PHE A 340 10.14 -3.14 -6.44
CA PHE A 340 9.60 -4.50 -6.38
C PHE A 340 8.50 -4.58 -5.32
N ILE A 341 7.31 -5.09 -5.67
CA ILE A 341 6.15 -5.10 -4.75
C ILE A 341 5.61 -6.49 -4.43
N GLU A 342 6.02 -7.52 -5.19
CA GLU A 342 5.44 -8.86 -5.04
C GLU A 342 5.87 -9.51 -3.72
N ASN A 343 5.00 -10.27 -3.05
CA ASN A 343 5.32 -11.00 -1.83
C ASN A 343 5.93 -10.14 -0.70
N GLY A 344 5.32 -8.98 -0.41
CA GLY A 344 5.69 -8.06 0.70
C GLY A 344 5.66 -8.64 2.12
N TYR A 345 5.30 -9.93 2.29
CA TYR A 345 5.29 -10.61 3.59
C TYR A 345 6.69 -10.72 4.21
N ILE A 346 7.73 -10.85 3.37
CA ILE A 346 9.11 -11.08 3.81
C ILE A 346 9.94 -9.82 3.96
N TYR A 347 9.47 -8.69 3.41
CA TYR A 347 10.09 -7.37 3.54
C TYR A 347 10.38 -7.02 5.00
N HIS A 348 11.58 -6.50 5.30
CA HIS A 348 12.07 -6.24 6.67
C HIS A 348 12.07 -7.47 7.58
N THR A 349 12.41 -8.65 7.05
CA THR A 349 12.52 -9.88 7.85
C THR A 349 13.78 -10.69 7.54
N LYS A 350 14.06 -11.70 8.37
CA LYS A 350 15.13 -12.68 8.11
C LYS A 350 14.96 -13.47 6.80
N TYR A 351 13.76 -13.45 6.21
CA TYR A 351 13.45 -14.18 4.98
C TYR A 351 13.71 -13.36 3.71
N ASP A 352 14.05 -12.08 3.84
CA ASP A 352 14.51 -11.28 2.70
C ASP A 352 15.95 -11.67 2.34
N THR A 353 16.07 -12.73 1.54
CA THR A 353 17.32 -13.38 1.16
C THR A 353 17.46 -13.49 -0.36
N ALA A 354 18.69 -13.49 -0.86
CA ALA A 354 18.98 -13.43 -2.29
C ALA A 354 18.33 -14.57 -3.10
N ASP A 355 18.21 -15.78 -2.51
CA ASP A 355 17.57 -16.95 -3.14
C ASP A 355 16.11 -16.74 -3.51
N ARG A 356 15.43 -15.75 -2.91
CA ARG A 356 14.02 -15.43 -3.17
C ARG A 356 13.81 -14.59 -4.41
N ILE A 357 14.82 -13.84 -4.83
CA ILE A 357 14.71 -12.95 -5.98
C ILE A 357 14.90 -13.77 -7.25
N LEU A 358 13.94 -13.72 -8.16
CA LEU A 358 14.04 -14.43 -9.43
C LEU A 358 15.11 -13.79 -10.32
N ILE A 359 15.94 -14.61 -10.97
CA ILE A 359 16.95 -14.12 -11.92
C ILE A 359 16.31 -13.31 -13.06
N ASP A 360 15.11 -13.69 -13.48
CA ASP A 360 14.35 -13.00 -14.52
C ASP A 360 13.85 -11.62 -14.03
N SER A 361 13.68 -11.40 -12.71
CA SER A 361 13.39 -10.07 -12.14
C SER A 361 14.62 -9.18 -12.18
N ILE A 362 15.80 -9.73 -11.84
CA ILE A 362 17.08 -9.00 -11.92
C ILE A 362 17.36 -8.60 -13.37
N GLN A 363 17.20 -9.53 -14.32
CA GLN A 363 17.35 -9.26 -15.75
C GLN A 363 16.42 -8.14 -16.21
N ARG A 364 15.14 -8.24 -15.85
CA ARG A 364 14.12 -7.25 -16.25
C ARG A 364 14.45 -5.85 -15.74
N ALA A 365 14.75 -5.73 -14.45
CA ALA A 365 15.09 -4.46 -13.84
C ALA A 365 16.35 -3.88 -14.47
N GLY A 366 17.41 -4.68 -14.60
CA GLY A 366 18.65 -4.23 -15.22
C GLY A 366 18.50 -3.79 -16.68
N ASP A 367 17.74 -4.53 -17.48
CA ASP A 367 17.42 -4.16 -18.86
C ASP A 367 16.70 -2.80 -18.96
N ASN A 368 15.76 -2.55 -18.05
CA ASN A 368 15.04 -1.28 -17.98
C ASN A 368 15.93 -0.14 -17.51
N ILE A 369 16.62 -0.30 -16.39
CA ILE A 369 17.47 0.75 -15.82
C ILE A 369 18.60 1.11 -16.78
N LEU A 370 19.26 0.13 -17.38
CA LEU A 370 20.29 0.37 -18.39
C LEU A 370 19.75 1.17 -19.57
N ALA A 371 18.61 0.76 -20.13
CA ALA A 371 18.05 1.40 -21.32
C ALA A 371 17.58 2.84 -21.02
N VAL A 372 16.93 3.06 -19.88
CA VAL A 372 16.46 4.39 -19.46
C VAL A 372 17.64 5.31 -19.15
N LEU A 373 18.68 4.86 -18.44
CA LEU A 373 19.85 5.67 -18.15
C LEU A 373 20.63 6.02 -19.43
N LYS A 374 20.81 5.07 -20.36
CA LYS A 374 21.41 5.37 -21.68
C LYS A 374 20.61 6.43 -22.44
N HIS A 375 19.29 6.30 -22.46
CA HIS A 375 18.42 7.27 -23.12
C HIS A 375 18.55 8.67 -22.49
N LEU A 376 18.52 8.76 -21.15
CA LEU A 376 18.64 10.04 -20.45
C LEU A 376 20.04 10.65 -20.57
N ALA A 377 21.11 9.86 -20.50
CA ALA A 377 22.49 10.31 -20.62
C ALA A 377 22.86 10.84 -22.02
N THR A 378 22.03 10.57 -23.03
CA THR A 378 22.19 11.04 -24.41
C THR A 378 21.11 12.04 -24.84
N SER A 379 20.20 12.42 -23.94
CA SER A 379 19.03 13.23 -24.25
C SER A 379 19.30 14.73 -24.08
N ASP A 380 19.03 15.52 -25.12
CA ASP A 380 19.06 16.98 -25.05
C ASP A 380 18.08 17.52 -23.98
N THR A 381 16.94 16.84 -23.80
CA THR A 381 15.88 17.18 -22.84
C THR A 381 16.37 17.22 -21.39
N LEU A 382 17.39 16.42 -21.03
CA LEU A 382 17.90 16.37 -19.66
C LEU A 382 18.54 17.71 -19.26
N ALA A 383 19.29 18.34 -20.18
CA ALA A 383 19.95 19.62 -19.91
C ALA A 383 18.95 20.77 -19.70
N SER A 384 17.83 20.76 -20.42
CA SER A 384 16.77 21.77 -20.33
C SER A 384 15.50 21.25 -19.64
N SER A 385 15.63 20.35 -18.68
CA SER A 385 14.50 19.66 -18.03
C SER A 385 13.41 20.59 -17.49
N SER A 386 13.78 21.80 -17.06
CA SER A 386 12.87 22.84 -16.57
C SER A 386 11.88 23.35 -17.63
N GLU A 387 12.26 23.35 -18.91
CA GLU A 387 11.41 23.81 -20.02
C GLU A 387 10.26 22.82 -20.29
N TYR A 388 10.44 21.55 -19.92
CA TYR A 388 9.49 20.47 -20.17
C TYR A 388 8.55 20.20 -18.99
N ARG A 389 8.48 21.12 -18.03
CA ARG A 389 7.56 21.06 -16.89
C ARG A 389 6.12 21.39 -17.33
N HIS A 390 5.44 20.43 -17.96
CA HIS A 390 4.11 20.61 -18.56
C HIS A 390 2.97 19.93 -17.78
N GLY A 391 3.18 19.60 -16.50
CA GLY A 391 2.16 19.08 -15.59
C GLY A 391 2.10 17.54 -15.55
N SER A 392 1.02 17.01 -14.98
CA SER A 392 0.90 15.57 -14.73
C SER A 392 0.61 14.73 -15.97
N MET A 393 1.01 13.46 -15.93
CA MET A 393 0.71 12.45 -16.95
C MET A 393 -0.27 11.42 -16.42
N VAL A 394 -1.14 10.93 -17.31
CA VAL A 394 -1.80 9.65 -17.12
C VAL A 394 -0.88 8.59 -17.71
N PHE A 395 -0.53 7.58 -16.94
CA PHE A 395 0.24 6.44 -17.40
C PHE A 395 -0.21 5.15 -16.75
N PHE A 396 -0.25 4.07 -17.53
CA PHE A 396 -0.64 2.76 -17.02
C PHE A 396 -0.14 1.63 -17.90
N ASP A 397 0.24 0.54 -17.25
CA ASP A 397 0.54 -0.73 -17.90
C ASP A 397 -0.72 -1.41 -18.44
N VAL A 398 -0.56 -2.11 -19.57
CA VAL A 398 -1.57 -2.98 -20.18
C VAL A 398 -1.08 -4.43 -20.13
N LEU A 399 -1.32 -5.10 -19.01
CA LEU A 399 -1.05 -6.53 -18.78
C LEU A 399 0.42 -6.93 -18.99
N GLY A 400 1.36 -6.06 -18.66
CA GLY A 400 2.79 -6.26 -18.82
C GLY A 400 3.26 -6.28 -20.28
N LEU A 401 2.41 -5.88 -21.22
CA LEU A 401 2.74 -5.90 -22.65
C LEU A 401 3.31 -4.55 -23.12
N LEU A 402 2.71 -3.45 -22.68
CA LEU A 402 3.10 -2.09 -23.01
C LEU A 402 2.56 -1.12 -21.95
N VAL A 403 3.15 0.07 -21.88
CA VAL A 403 2.63 1.19 -21.08
C VAL A 403 2.07 2.25 -22.01
N ILE A 404 0.87 2.74 -21.69
CA ILE A 404 0.26 3.90 -22.35
C ILE A 404 0.55 5.12 -21.49
N ALA A 405 0.99 6.22 -22.09
CA ALA A 405 1.19 7.50 -21.40
C ALA A 405 0.70 8.68 -22.25
N TYR A 406 -0.02 9.62 -21.64
CA TYR A 406 -0.46 10.86 -22.27
C TYR A 406 -0.69 11.98 -21.23
N PRO A 407 -0.61 13.27 -21.64
CA PRO A 407 -0.81 14.39 -20.71
C PRO A 407 -2.18 14.36 -20.03
N SER A 408 -2.22 14.71 -18.74
CA SER A 408 -3.47 14.71 -17.94
C SER A 408 -4.58 15.56 -18.57
N ARG A 409 -4.22 16.70 -19.19
CA ARG A 409 -5.18 17.55 -19.93
C ARG A 409 -5.87 16.80 -21.08
N VAL A 410 -5.14 15.99 -21.83
CA VAL A 410 -5.70 15.14 -22.90
C VAL A 410 -6.62 14.08 -22.29
N GLY A 411 -6.22 13.50 -21.16
CA GLY A 411 -7.06 12.58 -20.38
C GLY A 411 -8.39 13.20 -19.99
N SER A 412 -8.38 14.41 -19.43
CA SER A 412 -9.60 15.13 -19.06
C SER A 412 -10.50 15.41 -20.27
N ILE A 413 -9.94 15.81 -21.41
CA ILE A 413 -10.72 16.01 -22.65
C ILE A 413 -11.38 14.69 -23.09
N ILE A 414 -10.63 13.59 -23.13
CA ILE A 414 -11.16 12.26 -23.46
C ILE A 414 -12.29 11.89 -22.51
N ASN A 415 -12.08 12.06 -21.20
CA ASN A 415 -13.08 11.75 -20.18
C ASN A 415 -14.36 12.58 -20.38
N TYR A 416 -14.26 13.89 -20.63
CA TYR A 416 -15.44 14.73 -20.90
C TYR A 416 -16.16 14.36 -22.20
N MET A 417 -15.43 13.94 -23.24
CA MET A 417 -16.05 13.44 -24.48
C MET A 417 -16.81 12.13 -24.24
N VAL A 418 -16.25 11.22 -23.43
CA VAL A 418 -16.93 9.98 -23.01
C VAL A 418 -18.19 10.29 -22.20
N VAL A 419 -18.10 11.22 -21.24
CA VAL A 419 -19.24 11.68 -20.44
C VAL A 419 -20.33 12.27 -21.35
N MET A 420 -19.96 13.12 -22.32
CA MET A 420 -20.90 13.69 -23.29
C MET A 420 -21.62 12.59 -24.09
N ALA A 421 -20.91 11.55 -24.54
CA ALA A 421 -21.52 10.44 -25.25
C ALA A 421 -22.55 9.69 -24.40
N VAL A 422 -22.27 9.48 -23.11
CA VAL A 422 -23.24 8.87 -22.16
C VAL A 422 -24.43 9.78 -21.92
N VAL A 423 -24.21 11.08 -21.72
CA VAL A 423 -25.27 12.08 -21.52
C VAL A 423 -26.20 12.12 -22.73
N LEU A 424 -25.66 12.10 -23.96
CA LEU A 424 -26.46 12.03 -25.18
C LEU A 424 -27.24 10.71 -25.30
N TYR A 425 -26.60 9.57 -25.00
CA TYR A 425 -27.23 8.25 -25.04
C TYR A 425 -28.38 8.13 -24.02
N LEU A 426 -28.13 8.45 -22.75
CA LEU A 426 -29.13 8.39 -21.68
C LEU A 426 -30.17 9.49 -21.80
N GLY A 427 -29.77 10.71 -22.17
CA GLY A 427 -30.67 11.83 -22.42
C GLY A 427 -31.71 11.51 -23.49
N LYS A 428 -31.29 10.86 -24.59
CA LYS A 428 -32.21 10.39 -25.63
C LYS A 428 -33.22 9.36 -25.10
N LYS A 429 -32.87 8.51 -24.13
CA LYS A 429 -33.79 7.54 -23.51
C LYS A 429 -34.74 8.23 -22.53
N LEU A 430 -34.23 9.14 -21.71
CA LEU A 430 -34.99 9.90 -20.71
C LEU A 430 -36.03 10.83 -21.35
N LEU A 431 -35.75 11.39 -22.53
CA LEU A 431 -36.64 12.27 -23.28
C LEU A 431 -37.73 11.54 -24.10
N ARG A 432 -37.74 10.20 -24.14
CA ARG A 432 -38.78 9.48 -24.90
C ARG A 432 -40.16 9.70 -24.28
N PRO A 433 -41.21 9.94 -25.12
CA PRO A 433 -42.56 10.16 -24.62
C PRO A 433 -43.03 8.98 -23.78
N LYS A 434 -43.71 9.29 -22.66
CA LYS A 434 -44.21 8.30 -21.70
C LYS A 434 -45.11 7.31 -22.43
N HIS A 435 -44.73 6.03 -22.44
CA HIS A 435 -45.62 4.97 -22.91
C HIS A 435 -46.62 4.63 -21.80
N ARG A 436 -47.85 4.27 -22.19
CA ARG A 436 -49.05 4.14 -21.33
C ARG A 436 -48.86 3.37 -19.99
N ASN A 437 -47.83 2.51 -19.88
CA ASN A 437 -47.54 1.71 -18.67
C ASN A 437 -46.08 1.78 -18.15
N ALA A 438 -45.19 2.63 -18.69
CA ALA A 438 -43.79 2.68 -18.25
C ALA A 438 -43.24 4.12 -18.22
N ASN A 439 -42.84 4.57 -17.02
CA ASN A 439 -42.13 5.84 -16.83
C ASN A 439 -40.64 5.56 -16.63
N TYR A 440 -39.90 5.52 -17.74
CA TYR A 440 -38.47 5.19 -17.74
C TYR A 440 -37.65 6.04 -16.78
N MET A 441 -37.91 7.35 -16.70
CA MET A 441 -37.18 8.23 -15.77
C MET A 441 -37.40 7.84 -14.30
N ARG A 442 -38.64 7.55 -13.91
CA ARG A 442 -38.95 7.11 -12.54
C ARG A 442 -38.27 5.78 -12.25
N ASP A 443 -38.41 4.81 -13.14
CA ASP A 443 -37.83 3.49 -12.96
C ASP A 443 -36.29 3.56 -12.95
N PHE A 444 -35.68 4.45 -13.72
CA PHE A 444 -34.23 4.70 -13.73
C PHE A 444 -33.73 5.27 -12.40
N LEU A 445 -34.41 6.30 -11.87
CA LEU A 445 -34.09 6.88 -10.56
C LEU A 445 -34.27 5.86 -9.43
N CYS A 446 -35.33 5.05 -9.48
CA CYS A 446 -35.51 3.95 -8.54
C CYS A 446 -34.43 2.88 -8.70
N GLY A 447 -34.01 2.56 -9.93
CA GLY A 447 -32.90 1.66 -10.22
C GLY A 447 -31.58 2.13 -9.63
N LEU A 448 -31.28 3.43 -9.71
CA LEU A 448 -30.12 4.05 -9.05
C LEU A 448 -30.21 3.88 -7.53
N GLY A 449 -31.36 4.23 -6.93
CA GLY A 449 -31.59 4.04 -5.49
C GLY A 449 -31.38 2.60 -5.05
N ILE A 450 -31.94 1.62 -5.79
CA ILE A 450 -31.77 0.18 -5.50
C ILE A 450 -30.30 -0.23 -5.58
N THR A 451 -29.54 0.29 -6.55
CA THR A 451 -28.12 -0.03 -6.72
C THR A 451 -27.29 0.51 -5.56
N PHE A 452 -27.50 1.76 -5.15
CA PHE A 452 -26.79 2.31 -3.99
C PHE A 452 -27.20 1.64 -2.67
N ILE A 453 -28.48 1.29 -2.50
CA ILE A 453 -28.94 0.51 -1.34
C ILE A 453 -28.30 -0.88 -1.35
N SER A 454 -28.19 -1.54 -2.51
CA SER A 454 -27.56 -2.85 -2.60
C SER A 454 -26.08 -2.78 -2.24
N TRP A 455 -25.36 -1.75 -2.70
CA TRP A 455 -23.96 -1.53 -2.35
C TRP A 455 -23.79 -1.18 -0.87
N PHE A 456 -24.54 -0.22 -0.34
CA PHE A 456 -24.48 0.19 1.05
C PHE A 456 -24.79 -0.97 2.00
N THR A 457 -25.88 -1.70 1.77
CA THR A 457 -26.23 -2.85 2.61
C THR A 457 -25.24 -4.01 2.49
N SER A 458 -24.57 -4.15 1.34
CA SER A 458 -23.49 -5.14 1.17
C SER A 458 -22.24 -4.76 1.95
N LEU A 459 -21.84 -3.48 1.91
CA LEU A 459 -20.73 -2.96 2.71
C LEU A 459 -21.01 -3.15 4.21
N VAL A 460 -22.16 -2.72 4.70
CA VAL A 460 -22.55 -2.90 6.10
C VAL A 460 -22.54 -4.38 6.50
N THR A 461 -23.01 -5.28 5.63
CA THR A 461 -23.00 -6.73 5.91
C THR A 461 -21.58 -7.25 6.10
N VAL A 462 -20.64 -6.94 5.20
CA VAL A 462 -19.25 -7.41 5.34
C VAL A 462 -18.52 -6.74 6.50
N LEU A 463 -18.84 -5.49 6.81
CA LEU A 463 -18.30 -4.78 7.97
C LEU A 463 -18.75 -5.43 9.28
N ILE A 464 -20.03 -5.84 9.40
CA ILE A 464 -20.51 -6.59 10.56
C ILE A 464 -19.74 -7.90 10.72
N ILE A 465 -19.53 -8.64 9.62
CA ILE A 465 -18.76 -9.90 9.65
C ILE A 465 -17.31 -9.63 10.07
N ALA A 466 -16.66 -8.62 9.48
CA ALA A 466 -15.27 -8.26 9.78
C ALA A 466 -15.10 -7.83 11.24
N VAL A 467 -15.94 -6.92 11.73
CA VAL A 467 -15.93 -6.48 13.14
C VAL A 467 -16.16 -7.67 14.07
N PHE A 468 -17.11 -8.55 13.77
CA PHE A 468 -17.34 -9.75 14.58
C PHE A 468 -16.10 -10.64 14.65
N ILE A 469 -15.48 -10.95 13.50
CA ILE A 469 -14.23 -11.74 13.44
C ILE A 469 -13.11 -11.09 14.26
N SER A 470 -12.99 -9.77 14.18
CA SER A 470 -12.01 -9.04 14.97
C SER A 470 -12.30 -9.10 16.47
N LEU A 471 -13.56 -9.01 16.88
CA LEU A 471 -13.96 -9.08 18.29
C LEU A 471 -13.77 -10.46 18.92
N ILE A 472 -13.94 -11.55 18.15
CA ILE A 472 -13.70 -12.91 18.64
C ILE A 472 -12.22 -13.32 18.61
N GLY A 473 -11.33 -12.41 18.21
CA GLY A 473 -9.87 -12.66 18.19
C GLY A 473 -9.37 -13.46 16.98
N GLN A 474 -10.18 -13.65 15.93
CA GLN A 474 -9.81 -14.40 14.72
C GLN A 474 -9.35 -13.49 13.57
N SER A 475 -8.82 -12.31 13.91
CA SER A 475 -8.33 -11.33 12.91
C SER A 475 -7.19 -11.92 12.08
N LEU A 476 -7.05 -11.44 10.83
CA LEU A 476 -6.00 -11.87 9.89
C LEU A 476 -6.09 -13.33 9.41
N SER A 477 -7.21 -14.03 9.61
CA SER A 477 -7.39 -15.42 9.14
C SER A 477 -7.11 -15.63 7.64
N TRP A 478 -7.19 -14.57 6.84
CA TRP A 478 -6.89 -14.55 5.41
C TRP A 478 -5.43 -14.23 5.06
N TYR A 479 -4.59 -13.84 6.02
CA TYR A 479 -3.22 -13.36 5.77
C TYR A 479 -2.36 -14.43 5.10
N ASN A 480 -2.44 -15.68 5.57
CA ASN A 480 -1.82 -16.80 4.87
C ASN A 480 -2.64 -17.29 3.67
N TYR A 481 -3.97 -17.22 3.77
CA TYR A 481 -4.89 -17.83 2.81
C TYR A 481 -5.83 -16.78 2.20
N PHE A 482 -5.33 -15.95 1.28
CA PHE A 482 -6.09 -14.82 0.75
C PHE A 482 -7.47 -15.20 0.17
N TYR A 483 -7.60 -16.40 -0.41
CA TYR A 483 -8.86 -16.90 -0.93
C TYR A 483 -9.97 -16.97 0.14
N ILE A 484 -9.63 -17.07 1.43
CA ILE A 484 -10.59 -17.01 2.55
C ILE A 484 -11.28 -15.65 2.60
N ALA A 485 -10.57 -14.54 2.36
CA ALA A 485 -11.19 -13.22 2.27
C ALA A 485 -12.20 -13.15 1.13
N VAL A 486 -11.88 -13.73 -0.04
CA VAL A 486 -12.77 -13.82 -1.19
C VAL A 486 -14.01 -14.67 -0.89
N CYS A 487 -13.81 -15.84 -0.29
CA CYS A 487 -14.89 -16.74 0.12
C CYS A 487 -15.79 -16.14 1.19
N LEU A 488 -15.24 -15.34 2.11
CA LEU A 488 -15.98 -14.75 3.21
C LEU A 488 -16.66 -13.44 2.81
N TYR A 489 -15.88 -12.40 2.50
CA TYR A 489 -16.41 -11.07 2.21
C TYR A 489 -16.93 -10.98 0.77
N GLY A 490 -16.19 -11.54 -0.19
CA GLY A 490 -16.57 -11.48 -1.59
C GLY A 490 -17.91 -12.16 -1.87
N THR A 491 -18.10 -13.39 -1.40
CA THR A 491 -19.38 -14.10 -1.61
C THR A 491 -20.53 -13.45 -0.85
N ALA A 492 -20.29 -12.90 0.35
CA ALA A 492 -21.30 -12.14 1.10
C ALA A 492 -21.75 -10.90 0.33
N THR A 493 -20.82 -10.12 -0.23
CA THR A 493 -21.13 -8.96 -1.07
C THR A 493 -21.95 -9.37 -2.29
N VAL A 494 -21.51 -10.38 -3.06
CA VAL A 494 -22.25 -10.84 -4.25
C VAL A 494 -23.65 -11.35 -3.88
N ALA A 495 -23.77 -12.18 -2.83
CA ALA A 495 -25.05 -12.72 -2.38
C ALA A 495 -26.02 -11.59 -2.00
N LYS A 496 -25.53 -10.56 -1.30
CA LYS A 496 -26.36 -9.43 -0.86
C LYS A 496 -26.81 -8.56 -2.03
N ILE A 497 -25.92 -8.27 -2.99
CA ILE A 497 -26.27 -7.58 -4.24
C ILE A 497 -27.37 -8.35 -4.98
N ILE A 498 -27.16 -9.66 -5.23
CA ILE A 498 -28.16 -10.48 -5.93
C ILE A 498 -29.48 -10.50 -5.16
N PHE A 499 -29.45 -10.64 -3.84
CA PHE A 499 -30.65 -10.67 -3.01
C PHE A 499 -31.49 -9.38 -3.14
N ILE A 500 -30.87 -8.20 -3.00
CA ILE A 500 -31.58 -6.91 -3.09
C ILE A 500 -32.18 -6.71 -4.49
N HIS A 501 -31.42 -7.00 -5.55
CA HIS A 501 -31.94 -6.87 -6.92
C HIS A 501 -33.04 -7.89 -7.23
N THR A 502 -32.97 -9.12 -6.69
CA THR A 502 -34.04 -10.12 -6.79
C THR A 502 -35.31 -9.70 -6.04
N LEU A 503 -35.18 -9.08 -4.86
CA LEU A 503 -36.33 -8.49 -4.16
C LEU A 503 -36.95 -7.36 -4.98
N ALA A 504 -36.14 -6.48 -5.56
CA ALA A 504 -36.63 -5.42 -6.44
C ALA A 504 -37.35 -5.98 -7.68
N LYS A 505 -36.79 -7.01 -8.34
CA LYS A 505 -37.45 -7.71 -9.46
C LYS A 505 -38.81 -8.28 -9.04
N ARG A 506 -38.86 -8.94 -7.87
CA ARG A 506 -40.06 -9.63 -7.40
C ARG A 506 -41.15 -8.71 -6.89
N PHE A 507 -40.81 -7.62 -6.20
CA PHE A 507 -41.78 -6.81 -5.47
C PHE A 507 -42.03 -5.44 -6.10
N TYR A 508 -41.01 -4.79 -6.63
CA TYR A 508 -41.15 -3.44 -7.19
C TYR A 508 -41.42 -3.48 -8.71
N TYR A 509 -40.67 -4.31 -9.43
CA TYR A 509 -40.73 -4.43 -10.89
C TYR A 509 -41.55 -5.63 -11.38
N MET A 510 -42.47 -6.16 -10.56
CA MET A 510 -43.24 -7.38 -10.86
C MET A 510 -44.00 -7.36 -12.20
N ASN A 511 -44.42 -6.18 -12.66
CA ASN A 511 -45.16 -6.01 -13.92
C ASN A 511 -44.28 -5.60 -15.12
N ALA A 512 -42.98 -5.42 -14.91
CA ALA A 512 -42.06 -5.01 -15.97
C ALA A 512 -41.46 -6.23 -16.68
N SER A 513 -41.23 -6.12 -17.99
CA SER A 513 -40.61 -7.22 -18.73
C SER A 513 -39.13 -7.39 -18.34
N ASP A 514 -38.66 -8.64 -18.26
CA ASP A 514 -37.25 -8.97 -17.96
C ASP A 514 -36.26 -8.27 -18.91
N LEU A 515 -36.60 -8.18 -20.20
CA LEU A 515 -35.77 -7.50 -21.19
C LEU A 515 -35.62 -6.00 -20.90
N TYR A 516 -36.73 -5.34 -20.53
CA TYR A 516 -36.72 -3.93 -20.12
C TYR A 516 -35.87 -3.71 -18.87
N LEU A 517 -36.01 -4.57 -17.87
CA LEU A 517 -35.22 -4.46 -16.64
C LEU A 517 -33.73 -4.71 -16.88
N GLY A 518 -33.39 -5.67 -17.75
CA GLY A 518 -32.01 -5.87 -18.19
C GLY A 518 -31.43 -4.63 -18.87
N GLU A 519 -32.20 -3.93 -19.70
CA GLU A 519 -31.75 -2.65 -20.25
C GLU A 519 -31.63 -1.56 -19.18
N LEU A 520 -32.62 -1.44 -18.30
CA LEU A 520 -32.67 -0.43 -17.26
C LEU A 520 -31.44 -0.51 -16.36
N PHE A 521 -31.13 -1.70 -15.84
CA PHE A 521 -29.99 -1.86 -14.93
C PHE A 521 -28.63 -1.82 -15.63
N PHE A 522 -28.57 -2.13 -16.92
CA PHE A 522 -27.40 -1.79 -17.72
C PHE A 522 -27.16 -0.27 -17.75
N ASP A 523 -28.22 0.49 -18.05
CA ASP A 523 -28.13 1.95 -18.13
C ASP A 523 -27.83 2.57 -16.75
N THR A 524 -28.37 2.00 -15.66
CA THR A 524 -28.05 2.37 -14.28
C THR A 524 -26.56 2.21 -13.99
N SER A 525 -25.98 1.04 -14.30
CA SER A 525 -24.54 0.80 -14.07
C SER A 525 -23.66 1.73 -14.92
N LEU A 526 -24.07 2.00 -16.16
CA LEU A 526 -23.40 2.98 -17.02
C LEU A 526 -23.40 4.38 -16.41
N PHE A 527 -24.53 4.81 -15.86
CA PHE A 527 -24.61 6.12 -15.20
C PHE A 527 -23.74 6.19 -13.94
N VAL A 528 -23.74 5.15 -13.11
CA VAL A 528 -22.92 5.12 -11.87
C VAL A 528 -21.43 5.27 -12.20
N HIS A 529 -20.91 4.49 -13.15
CA HIS A 529 -19.51 4.62 -13.58
C HIS A 529 -19.21 5.96 -14.25
N CYS A 530 -20.16 6.50 -15.02
CA CYS A 530 -20.03 7.83 -15.61
C CYS A 530 -20.00 8.93 -14.53
N ALA A 531 -20.75 8.79 -13.44
CA ALA A 531 -20.72 9.73 -12.33
C ALA A 531 -19.37 9.70 -11.59
N PHE A 532 -18.80 8.50 -11.37
CA PHE A 532 -17.44 8.36 -10.84
C PHE A 532 -16.40 8.97 -11.78
N LEU A 533 -16.53 8.75 -13.09
CA LEU A 533 -15.65 9.36 -14.09
C LEU A 533 -15.67 10.90 -14.00
N VAL A 534 -16.85 11.51 -13.87
CA VAL A 534 -16.98 12.96 -13.70
C VAL A 534 -16.33 13.42 -12.40
N ALA A 535 -16.62 12.74 -11.27
CA ALA A 535 -16.09 13.12 -9.97
C ALA A 535 -14.56 13.06 -9.92
N LEU A 536 -13.97 11.97 -10.40
CA LEU A 536 -12.51 11.78 -10.43
C LEU A 536 -11.83 12.78 -11.37
N THR A 537 -12.40 12.99 -12.57
CA THR A 537 -11.85 13.97 -13.54
C THR A 537 -11.92 15.39 -12.98
N TYR A 538 -13.01 15.75 -12.30
CA TYR A 538 -13.18 17.07 -11.68
C TYR A 538 -12.17 17.30 -10.53
N GLN A 539 -11.88 16.27 -9.74
CA GLN A 539 -10.87 16.32 -8.68
C GLN A 539 -9.42 16.29 -9.21
N GLY A 540 -9.23 16.11 -10.52
CA GLY A 540 -7.90 16.09 -11.14
C GLY A 540 -7.17 14.75 -11.03
N PHE A 541 -7.86 13.67 -10.65
CA PHE A 541 -7.26 12.34 -10.58
C PHE A 541 -6.99 11.81 -11.98
N CYS A 542 -5.73 11.48 -12.25
CA CYS A 542 -5.26 10.83 -13.45
C CYS A 542 -5.76 9.38 -13.53
N SER A 543 -6.04 8.70 -12.41
CA SER A 543 -6.68 7.36 -12.40
C SER A 543 -8.12 7.34 -12.92
N ALA A 544 -8.72 8.50 -13.22
CA ALA A 544 -10.05 8.59 -13.82
C ALA A 544 -10.21 7.77 -15.12
N PHE A 545 -9.11 7.47 -15.83
CA PHE A 545 -9.11 6.58 -16.99
C PHE A 545 -9.69 5.19 -16.67
N MET A 546 -9.53 4.68 -15.44
CA MET A 546 -10.13 3.42 -15.02
C MET A 546 -11.65 3.46 -15.15
N SER A 547 -12.27 4.51 -14.61
CA SER A 547 -13.71 4.74 -14.75
C SER A 547 -14.10 4.94 -16.22
N ALA A 548 -13.24 5.57 -17.04
CA ALA A 548 -13.48 5.71 -18.48
C ALA A 548 -13.52 4.34 -19.18
N VAL A 549 -12.63 3.40 -18.86
CA VAL A 549 -12.66 2.02 -19.38
C VAL A 549 -13.97 1.33 -19.00
N TRP A 550 -14.43 1.50 -17.76
CA TRP A 550 -15.73 1.00 -17.28
C TRP A 550 -16.95 1.75 -17.85
N VAL A 551 -16.77 2.75 -18.72
CA VAL A 551 -17.86 3.46 -19.42
C VAL A 551 -17.81 3.20 -20.92
N VAL A 552 -16.65 3.37 -21.55
CA VAL A 552 -16.46 3.30 -23.00
C VAL A 552 -16.80 1.92 -23.55
N PHE A 553 -16.17 0.87 -23.02
CA PHE A 553 -16.38 -0.49 -23.53
C PHE A 553 -17.81 -0.98 -23.31
N PRO A 554 -18.43 -0.79 -22.13
CA PRO A 554 -19.85 -1.05 -21.95
C PRO A 554 -20.74 -0.27 -22.94
N LEU A 555 -20.53 1.02 -23.12
CA LEU A 555 -21.31 1.83 -24.04
C LEU A 555 -21.19 1.31 -25.48
N LEU A 556 -19.98 1.03 -25.96
CA LEU A 556 -19.75 0.45 -27.28
C LEU A 556 -20.44 -0.92 -27.43
N THR A 557 -20.29 -1.79 -26.43
CA THR A 557 -20.96 -3.09 -26.37
C THR A 557 -22.48 -2.93 -26.48
N LYS A 558 -23.04 -1.96 -25.75
CA LYS A 558 -24.47 -1.66 -25.79
C LYS A 558 -24.90 -1.26 -27.19
N LEU A 559 -24.17 -0.36 -27.84
CA LEU A 559 -24.48 0.12 -29.19
C LEU A 559 -24.40 -1.01 -30.24
N CYS A 560 -23.42 -1.90 -30.14
CA CYS A 560 -23.26 -3.05 -31.05
C CYS A 560 -24.36 -4.10 -30.86
N VAL A 561 -24.72 -4.40 -29.62
CA VAL A 561 -25.60 -5.54 -29.30
C VAL A 561 -27.08 -5.12 -29.24
N TYR A 562 -27.39 -3.81 -29.17
CA TYR A 562 -28.76 -3.29 -29.01
C TYR A 562 -29.77 -3.86 -30.00
N LYS A 563 -29.44 -3.88 -31.30
CA LYS A 563 -30.36 -4.37 -32.35
C LYS A 563 -30.63 -5.86 -32.20
N ASP A 564 -29.59 -6.64 -31.91
CA ASP A 564 -29.70 -8.09 -31.75
C ASP A 564 -30.49 -8.45 -30.49
N PHE A 565 -30.20 -7.78 -29.38
CA PHE A 565 -30.92 -7.94 -28.12
C PHE A 565 -32.41 -7.62 -28.25
N LYS A 566 -32.75 -6.53 -28.95
CA LYS A 566 -34.15 -6.15 -29.19
C LYS A 566 -34.90 -7.13 -30.09
N LYS A 567 -34.20 -7.73 -31.08
CA LYS A 567 -34.82 -8.63 -32.07
C LYS A 567 -34.94 -10.07 -31.58
N HIS A 568 -33.92 -10.58 -30.89
CA HIS A 568 -33.83 -12.00 -30.53
C HIS A 568 -33.91 -12.26 -29.01
N GLY A 569 -33.88 -11.21 -28.19
CA GLY A 569 -33.88 -11.32 -26.73
C GLY A 569 -32.55 -11.81 -26.17
N ALA A 570 -32.56 -12.25 -24.90
CA ALA A 570 -31.39 -12.73 -24.18
C ALA A 570 -31.05 -14.19 -24.53
N GLN A 571 -30.49 -14.43 -25.72
CA GLN A 571 -30.03 -15.76 -26.17
C GLN A 571 -28.52 -15.95 -25.96
N GLY A 572 -28.02 -17.18 -26.18
CA GLY A 572 -26.58 -17.48 -26.02
C GLY A 572 -25.67 -16.58 -26.85
N ARG A 573 -26.08 -16.19 -28.07
CA ARG A 573 -25.35 -15.22 -28.90
C ARG A 573 -25.23 -13.85 -28.24
N PHE A 574 -26.30 -13.35 -27.63
CA PHE A 574 -26.29 -12.10 -26.87
C PHE A 574 -25.29 -12.18 -25.72
N VAL A 575 -25.34 -13.26 -24.92
CA VAL A 575 -24.43 -13.46 -23.78
C VAL A 575 -22.98 -13.48 -24.24
N ALA A 576 -22.66 -14.20 -25.32
CA ALA A 576 -21.30 -14.27 -25.86
C ALA A 576 -20.80 -12.90 -26.33
N LEU A 577 -21.59 -12.16 -27.10
CA LEU A 577 -21.22 -10.82 -27.57
C LEU A 577 -21.11 -9.81 -26.42
N TYR A 578 -21.99 -9.92 -25.41
CA TYR A 578 -21.95 -9.10 -24.22
C TYR A 578 -20.66 -9.33 -23.44
N LEU A 579 -20.32 -10.59 -23.16
CA LEU A 579 -19.09 -10.93 -22.43
C LEU A 579 -17.84 -10.57 -23.24
N LEU A 580 -17.85 -10.73 -24.56
CA LEU A 580 -16.75 -10.28 -25.42
C LEU A 580 -16.54 -8.77 -25.33
N GLY A 581 -17.61 -7.98 -25.36
CA GLY A 581 -17.54 -6.53 -25.21
C GLY A 581 -17.11 -6.05 -23.81
N MET A 582 -17.35 -6.89 -22.80
CA MET A 582 -16.92 -6.66 -21.42
C MET A 582 -15.51 -7.22 -21.11
N PHE A 583 -14.84 -7.83 -22.09
CA PHE A 583 -13.54 -8.48 -21.90
C PHE A 583 -12.50 -7.52 -21.31
N ILE A 584 -12.32 -6.35 -21.91
CA ILE A 584 -11.26 -5.40 -21.52
C ILE A 584 -11.48 -4.83 -20.12
N PRO A 585 -12.65 -4.26 -19.76
CA PRO A 585 -12.87 -3.71 -18.41
C PRO A 585 -12.67 -4.75 -17.30
N TYR A 586 -13.16 -5.97 -17.51
CA TYR A 586 -13.05 -7.02 -16.51
C TYR A 586 -11.63 -7.57 -16.40
N LEU A 587 -10.94 -7.80 -17.52
CA LEU A 587 -9.56 -8.28 -17.51
C LEU A 587 -8.65 -7.26 -16.83
N TYR A 588 -8.78 -5.99 -17.22
CA TYR A 588 -7.99 -4.91 -16.65
C TYR A 588 -8.35 -4.61 -15.20
N GLY A 589 -9.64 -4.64 -14.85
CA GLY A 589 -10.09 -4.52 -13.47
C GLY A 589 -9.52 -5.61 -12.58
N LEU A 590 -9.53 -6.87 -13.02
CA LEU A 590 -8.93 -7.98 -12.28
C LEU A 590 -7.40 -7.84 -12.14
N TYR A 591 -6.74 -7.33 -13.18
CA TYR A 591 -5.30 -7.03 -13.14
C TYR A 591 -4.95 -6.01 -12.05
N LEU A 592 -5.67 -4.89 -11.99
CA LEU A 592 -5.46 -3.87 -10.97
C LEU A 592 -5.86 -4.35 -9.56
N ILE A 593 -6.93 -5.14 -9.45
CA ILE A 593 -7.34 -5.74 -8.18
C ILE A 593 -6.24 -6.64 -7.61
N TRP A 594 -5.53 -7.41 -8.46
CA TRP A 594 -4.38 -8.19 -8.00
C TRP A 594 -3.31 -7.27 -7.38
N ALA A 595 -2.91 -6.20 -8.07
CA ALA A 595 -1.87 -5.29 -7.57
C ALA A 595 -2.25 -4.65 -6.22
N VAL A 596 -3.52 -4.26 -6.05
CA VAL A 596 -4.03 -3.74 -4.79
C VAL A 596 -3.87 -4.77 -3.67
N PHE A 597 -4.29 -6.02 -3.87
CA PHE A 597 -4.21 -7.02 -2.80
C PHE A 597 -2.79 -7.53 -2.56
N GLU A 598 -1.95 -7.61 -3.60
CA GLU A 598 -0.54 -7.96 -3.46
C GLU A 598 0.18 -6.97 -2.53
N MET A 599 -0.16 -5.68 -2.61
CA MET A 599 0.41 -4.63 -1.76
C MET A 599 -0.25 -4.56 -0.37
N PHE A 600 -1.58 -4.45 -0.29
CA PHE A 600 -2.27 -4.16 0.97
C PHE A 600 -2.35 -5.37 1.91
N THR A 601 -2.42 -6.60 1.39
CA THR A 601 -2.53 -7.80 2.24
C THR A 601 -1.32 -7.97 3.18
N PRO A 602 -0.06 -7.87 2.71
CA PRO A 602 1.11 -7.84 3.59
C PRO A 602 1.15 -6.64 4.55
N ILE A 603 0.81 -5.43 4.08
CA ILE A 603 0.85 -4.21 4.91
C ILE A 603 -0.06 -4.33 6.13
N LEU A 604 -1.25 -4.91 5.96
CA LEU A 604 -2.20 -5.12 7.06
C LEU A 604 -1.71 -6.12 8.13
N GLY A 605 -0.72 -6.96 7.81
CA GLY A 605 -0.02 -7.80 8.79
C GLY A 605 1.07 -7.06 9.58
N ARG A 606 1.25 -5.75 9.35
CA ARG A 606 2.25 -4.90 10.00
C ARG A 606 1.76 -3.47 10.25
N SER A 607 0.44 -3.25 10.28
CA SER A 607 -0.19 -1.92 10.39
C SER A 607 -0.42 -1.44 11.84
N GLY A 608 0.20 -2.10 12.82
CA GLY A 608 0.07 -1.77 14.24
C GLY A 608 -1.14 -2.41 14.92
N SER A 609 -1.37 -2.05 16.19
CA SER A 609 -2.39 -2.63 17.07
C SER A 609 -3.76 -1.96 16.98
N GLU A 610 -3.84 -0.80 16.33
CA GLU A 610 -5.03 0.06 16.33
C GLU A 610 -5.88 -0.06 15.06
N ILE A 611 -5.26 -0.41 13.93
CA ILE A 611 -5.96 -0.51 12.65
C ILE A 611 -6.58 -1.91 12.54
N PRO A 612 -7.92 -2.05 12.47
CA PRO A 612 -8.57 -3.36 12.34
C PRO A 612 -8.44 -3.89 10.90
N PRO A 613 -7.58 -4.89 10.64
CA PRO A 613 -7.16 -5.23 9.30
C PRO A 613 -8.30 -5.88 8.49
N ASP A 614 -9.15 -6.68 9.15
CA ASP A 614 -10.31 -7.31 8.53
C ASP A 614 -11.33 -6.29 8.02
N VAL A 615 -11.51 -5.18 8.74
CA VAL A 615 -12.42 -4.10 8.35
C VAL A 615 -11.91 -3.39 7.09
N VAL A 616 -10.61 -3.09 7.05
CA VAL A 616 -9.97 -2.45 5.89
C VAL A 616 -10.04 -3.39 4.67
N LEU A 617 -9.61 -4.65 4.84
CA LEU A 617 -9.60 -5.60 3.74
C LEU A 617 -11.01 -5.89 3.22
N ALA A 618 -11.99 -6.11 4.11
CA ALA A 618 -13.38 -6.35 3.72
C ALA A 618 -13.96 -5.17 2.95
N SER A 619 -13.61 -3.93 3.33
CA SER A 619 -14.07 -2.72 2.63
C SER A 619 -13.49 -2.64 1.22
N ILE A 620 -12.17 -2.79 1.07
CA ILE A 620 -11.50 -2.76 -0.24
C ILE A 620 -12.05 -3.87 -1.15
N LEU A 621 -12.19 -5.09 -0.61
CA LEU A 621 -12.70 -6.23 -1.37
C LEU A 621 -14.17 -6.05 -1.77
N ALA A 622 -15.01 -5.53 -0.89
CA ALA A 622 -16.39 -5.23 -1.21
C ALA A 622 -16.51 -4.18 -2.33
N VAL A 623 -15.71 -3.12 -2.29
CA VAL A 623 -15.67 -2.11 -3.36
C VAL A 623 -15.23 -2.73 -4.69
N CYS A 624 -14.19 -3.56 -4.69
CA CYS A 624 -13.75 -4.28 -5.89
C CYS A 624 -14.86 -5.17 -6.46
N VAL A 625 -15.57 -5.91 -5.60
CA VAL A 625 -16.69 -6.77 -5.99
C VAL A 625 -17.89 -5.96 -6.49
N MET A 626 -18.17 -4.78 -5.93
CA MET A 626 -19.22 -3.87 -6.41
C MET A 626 -18.93 -3.41 -7.83
N ILE A 627 -17.68 -3.00 -8.11
CA ILE A 627 -17.24 -2.60 -9.45
C ILE A 627 -17.39 -3.77 -10.43
N LEU A 628 -16.85 -4.96 -10.09
CA LEU A 628 -16.94 -6.15 -10.94
C LEU A 628 -18.38 -6.65 -11.14
N SER A 629 -19.26 -6.50 -10.15
CA SER A 629 -20.66 -6.97 -10.25
C SER A 629 -21.56 -6.01 -11.03
N SER A 630 -21.19 -4.74 -11.16
CA SER A 630 -22.02 -3.67 -11.72
C SER A 630 -22.70 -4.01 -13.05
N TYR A 631 -21.94 -4.47 -14.06
CA TYR A 631 -22.50 -4.86 -15.36
C TYR A 631 -23.10 -6.27 -15.39
N PHE A 632 -22.84 -7.09 -14.37
CA PHE A 632 -23.49 -8.39 -14.20
C PHE A 632 -24.86 -8.30 -13.53
N ILE A 633 -25.21 -7.17 -12.91
CA ILE A 633 -26.57 -6.92 -12.38
C ILE A 633 -27.63 -7.16 -13.46
N THR A 634 -27.35 -6.79 -14.71
CA THR A 634 -28.22 -7.06 -15.88
C THR A 634 -28.67 -8.51 -15.95
N PHE A 635 -27.78 -9.48 -15.68
CA PHE A 635 -28.13 -10.90 -15.76
C PHE A 635 -29.12 -11.33 -14.68
N ILE A 636 -29.09 -10.73 -13.48
CA ILE A 636 -30.07 -10.98 -12.40
C ILE A 636 -31.49 -10.76 -12.90
N TYR A 637 -31.69 -9.75 -13.74
CA TYR A 637 -33.00 -9.43 -14.31
C TYR A 637 -33.37 -10.29 -15.52
N LEU A 638 -32.40 -10.86 -16.25
CA LEU A 638 -32.63 -11.70 -17.43
C LEU A 638 -32.81 -13.19 -17.12
N VAL A 639 -32.35 -13.67 -15.95
CA VAL A 639 -32.60 -15.05 -15.52
C VAL A 639 -33.97 -15.21 -14.85
N ASN A 640 -34.54 -16.41 -15.02
CA ASN A 640 -35.82 -16.79 -14.41
C ASN A 640 -35.79 -16.81 -12.87
N SER A 641 -34.65 -17.14 -12.28
CA SER A 641 -34.45 -17.32 -10.85
C SER A 641 -32.99 -17.05 -10.50
N THR A 642 -32.75 -16.64 -9.26
CA THR A 642 -31.42 -16.49 -8.66
C THR A 642 -31.29 -17.26 -7.34
N LYS A 643 -32.30 -18.08 -7.00
CA LYS A 643 -32.42 -18.72 -5.68
C LYS A 643 -31.27 -19.68 -5.40
N LYS A 644 -30.87 -20.49 -6.38
CA LYS A 644 -29.79 -21.48 -6.22
C LYS A 644 -28.46 -20.78 -6.04
N THR A 645 -28.21 -19.74 -6.83
CA THR A 645 -26.99 -18.93 -6.80
C THR A 645 -26.83 -18.23 -5.46
N ILE A 646 -27.87 -17.57 -4.96
CA ILE A 646 -27.87 -16.96 -3.63
C ILE A 646 -27.61 -18.02 -2.56
N LEU A 647 -28.32 -19.16 -2.60
CA LEU A 647 -28.15 -20.23 -1.61
C LEU A 647 -26.72 -20.78 -1.60
N THR A 648 -26.11 -21.01 -2.77
CA THR A 648 -24.73 -21.46 -2.88
C THR A 648 -23.74 -20.44 -2.31
N LEU A 649 -23.90 -19.16 -2.63
CA LEU A 649 -23.01 -18.10 -2.12
C LEU A 649 -23.15 -17.95 -0.59
N ILE A 650 -24.37 -17.97 -0.07
CA ILE A 650 -24.62 -17.94 1.37
C ILE A 650 -24.02 -19.18 2.04
N LEU A 651 -24.14 -20.37 1.43
CA LEU A 651 -23.54 -21.59 1.98
C LEU A 651 -22.02 -21.49 2.04
N VAL A 652 -21.36 -21.03 0.97
CA VAL A 652 -19.90 -20.83 0.95
C VAL A 652 -19.48 -19.80 2.01
N CYS A 653 -20.17 -18.67 2.10
CA CYS A 653 -19.92 -17.66 3.12
C CYS A 653 -20.09 -18.23 4.54
N ALA A 654 -21.18 -18.95 4.80
CA ALA A 654 -21.51 -19.48 6.13
C ALA A 654 -20.53 -20.57 6.57
N VAL A 655 -20.17 -21.49 5.66
CA VAL A 655 -19.15 -22.51 5.94
C VAL A 655 -17.79 -21.86 6.21
N THR A 656 -17.38 -20.90 5.37
CA THR A 656 -16.11 -20.18 5.56
C THR A 656 -16.12 -19.41 6.87
N PHE A 657 -17.22 -18.73 7.20
CA PHE A 657 -17.40 -18.03 8.46
C PHE A 657 -17.27 -18.97 9.66
N LEU A 658 -17.91 -20.15 9.63
CA LEU A 658 -17.80 -21.13 10.71
C LEU A 658 -16.37 -21.65 10.87
N LEU A 659 -15.65 -21.91 9.76
CA LEU A 659 -14.25 -22.35 9.77
C LEU A 659 -13.29 -21.25 10.28
N VAL A 660 -13.54 -19.99 9.93
CA VAL A 660 -12.81 -18.84 10.48
C VAL A 660 -13.08 -18.72 11.98
N CYS A 661 -14.34 -18.78 12.40
CA CYS A 661 -14.71 -18.73 13.81
C CYS A 661 -14.12 -19.89 14.63
N SER A 662 -13.86 -21.05 14.02
CA SER A 662 -13.20 -22.17 14.69
C SER A 662 -11.67 -22.04 14.76
N GLY A 663 -11.09 -21.00 14.16
CA GLY A 663 -9.63 -20.82 14.09
C GLY A 663 -8.92 -21.79 13.13
N ALA A 664 -9.62 -22.33 12.13
CA ALA A 664 -9.04 -23.29 11.19
C ALA A 664 -7.93 -22.66 10.30
N PHE A 665 -7.94 -21.33 10.16
CA PHE A 665 -7.02 -20.60 9.29
C PHE A 665 -6.04 -19.76 10.10
N PHE A 666 -4.97 -20.41 10.54
CA PHE A 666 -3.90 -19.72 11.25
C PHE A 666 -3.20 -18.70 10.33
N PRO A 667 -2.99 -17.45 10.78
CA PRO A 667 -2.50 -16.35 9.93
C PRO A 667 -1.02 -16.47 9.52
N TYR A 668 -0.17 -17.11 10.31
CA TYR A 668 1.29 -17.07 10.08
C TYR A 668 1.85 -18.38 9.53
N SER A 669 3.03 -18.32 8.92
CA SER A 669 3.71 -19.48 8.33
C SER A 669 5.22 -19.37 8.45
N SER A 670 5.88 -20.46 8.85
CA SER A 670 7.32 -20.67 8.76
C SER A 670 7.73 -21.57 7.59
N ASN A 671 6.79 -21.95 6.70
CA ASN A 671 7.12 -22.75 5.53
C ASN A 671 8.21 -22.03 4.71
N PRO A 672 9.38 -22.64 4.50
CA PRO A 672 10.45 -22.04 3.70
C PRO A 672 9.98 -21.57 2.33
N GLU A 673 9.04 -22.24 1.67
CA GLU A 673 8.57 -21.82 0.34
C GLU A 673 7.67 -20.57 0.36
N SER A 674 6.94 -20.34 1.47
CA SER A 674 6.01 -19.22 1.61
C SER A 674 5.93 -18.75 3.07
N PRO A 675 7.00 -18.12 3.60
CA PRO A 675 7.01 -17.62 4.97
C PRO A 675 6.14 -16.36 5.08
N LYS A 676 5.32 -16.30 6.13
CA LYS A 676 4.45 -15.17 6.45
C LYS A 676 4.56 -14.89 7.94
N PRO A 677 5.67 -14.27 8.37
CA PRO A 677 5.99 -14.21 9.77
C PRO A 677 5.14 -13.20 10.52
N LYS A 678 4.83 -13.51 11.78
CA LYS A 678 4.42 -12.50 12.75
C LYS A 678 5.63 -11.66 13.15
N ARG A 679 5.56 -10.34 13.02
CA ARG A 679 6.68 -9.44 13.35
C ARG A 679 6.55 -8.93 14.79
N VAL A 680 7.65 -9.01 15.53
CA VAL A 680 7.72 -8.59 16.93
C VAL A 680 9.06 -7.91 17.20
N PHE A 681 9.02 -6.76 17.86
CA PHE A 681 10.21 -6.11 18.40
C PHE A 681 10.38 -6.46 19.87
N LEU A 682 11.59 -6.87 20.23
CA LEU A 682 12.02 -7.19 21.59
C LEU A 682 13.16 -6.26 21.98
N GLN A 683 12.94 -5.37 22.92
CA GLN A 683 13.98 -4.48 23.42
C GLN A 683 14.29 -4.83 24.87
N HIS A 684 15.53 -5.21 25.19
CA HIS A 684 15.93 -5.27 26.59
C HIS A 684 16.31 -3.87 27.04
N VAL A 685 15.44 -3.25 27.82
CA VAL A 685 15.50 -1.85 28.20
C VAL A 685 15.94 -1.71 29.65
N SER A 686 16.84 -0.77 29.92
CA SER A 686 17.06 -0.22 31.27
C SER A 686 16.73 1.28 31.28
N ARG A 687 15.84 1.69 32.18
CA ARG A 687 15.27 3.05 32.25
C ARG A 687 15.65 3.72 33.56
N THR A 688 16.07 4.97 33.49
CA THR A 688 16.37 5.81 34.65
C THR A 688 15.65 7.15 34.52
N PHE A 689 14.95 7.57 35.57
CA PHE A 689 14.18 8.81 35.61
C PHE A 689 14.76 9.74 36.67
N HIS A 690 15.07 10.96 36.27
CA HIS A 690 15.62 12.01 37.12
C HIS A 690 14.61 13.13 37.32
N ASN A 691 14.52 13.66 38.54
CA ASN A 691 13.69 14.82 38.85
C ASN A 691 14.42 16.15 38.60
N LEU A 692 13.80 17.27 38.98
CA LEU A 692 14.33 18.63 38.86
C LEU A 692 15.69 18.83 39.55
N GLU A 693 15.92 18.16 40.67
CA GLU A 693 17.20 18.21 41.39
C GLU A 693 18.28 17.30 40.76
N GLY A 694 17.94 16.58 39.68
CA GLY A 694 18.79 15.59 39.03
C GLY A 694 18.89 14.24 39.77
N SER A 695 18.15 14.07 40.87
CA SER A 695 18.15 12.84 41.66
C SER A 695 17.33 11.74 40.97
N VAL A 696 17.79 10.49 41.07
CA VAL A 696 17.08 9.35 40.48
C VAL A 696 15.84 9.04 41.32
N VAL A 697 14.66 9.24 40.73
CA VAL A 697 13.37 8.95 41.38
C VAL A 697 12.84 7.56 41.04
N LYS A 698 13.23 7.02 39.88
CA LYS A 698 12.82 5.69 39.43
C LYS A 698 13.90 5.07 38.55
N ARG A 699 14.14 3.78 38.75
CA ARG A 699 15.01 2.96 37.90
C ARG A 699 14.39 1.59 37.75
N ASP A 700 14.24 1.12 36.52
CA ASP A 700 13.72 -0.21 36.22
C ASP A 700 14.38 -0.82 34.97
N SER A 701 14.22 -2.14 34.81
CA SER A 701 14.73 -2.87 33.66
C SER A 701 13.82 -4.04 33.30
N GLY A 702 13.75 -4.33 32.00
CA GLY A 702 12.82 -5.32 31.46
C GLY A 702 12.91 -5.46 29.95
N ILE A 703 12.30 -6.51 29.43
CA ILE A 703 12.13 -6.72 28.00
C ILE A 703 10.79 -6.09 27.58
N TRP A 704 10.88 -5.01 26.81
CA TRP A 704 9.75 -4.34 26.20
C TRP A 704 9.41 -4.97 24.84
N ILE A 705 8.14 -5.33 24.65
CA ILE A 705 7.67 -6.22 23.60
C ILE A 705 6.58 -5.52 22.81
N ASN A 706 6.79 -5.36 21.51
CA ASN A 706 5.88 -4.69 20.60
C ASN A 706 5.48 -5.63 19.44
N GLY A 707 4.19 -5.96 19.36
CA GLY A 707 3.62 -6.70 18.23
C GLY A 707 3.19 -5.74 17.12
N PHE A 708 3.46 -6.10 15.86
CA PHE A 708 3.29 -5.19 14.71
C PHE A 708 1.91 -5.25 14.06
N ASP A 709 1.03 -6.10 14.56
CA ASP A 709 -0.30 -6.32 14.00
C ASP A 709 -1.38 -6.24 15.08
N TYR A 710 -2.62 -6.18 14.60
CA TYR A 710 -3.83 -6.02 15.42
C TYR A 710 -4.01 -7.13 16.47
N THR A 711 -3.43 -8.31 16.25
CA THR A 711 -3.55 -9.46 17.17
C THR A 711 -2.64 -9.30 18.40
N GLY A 712 -1.73 -8.32 18.40
CA GLY A 712 -0.84 -8.08 19.54
C GLY A 712 0.02 -9.30 19.83
N MET A 713 -0.05 -9.86 21.03
CA MET A 713 0.69 -11.07 21.42
C MET A 713 -0.20 -12.32 21.57
N SER A 714 -1.48 -12.26 21.23
CA SER A 714 -2.45 -13.35 21.50
C SER A 714 -2.03 -14.71 20.93
N HIS A 715 -1.42 -14.73 19.75
CA HIS A 715 -0.92 -15.96 19.11
C HIS A 715 0.38 -16.49 19.74
N VAL A 716 1.14 -15.64 20.44
CA VAL A 716 2.42 -16.00 21.06
C VAL A 716 2.22 -16.41 22.53
N THR A 717 1.26 -15.81 23.24
CA THR A 717 0.96 -16.10 24.65
C THR A 717 0.82 -17.61 24.96
N PRO A 718 0.17 -18.45 24.12
CA PRO A 718 0.11 -19.89 24.38
C PRO A 718 1.47 -20.60 24.37
N HIS A 719 2.45 -20.07 23.63
CA HIS A 719 3.82 -20.59 23.57
C HIS A 719 4.72 -20.00 24.66
N ILE A 720 4.46 -18.75 25.06
CA ILE A 720 5.20 -18.02 26.09
C ILE A 720 4.18 -17.43 27.07
N PRO A 721 3.66 -18.23 28.03
CA PRO A 721 2.59 -17.82 28.94
C PRO A 721 2.95 -16.60 29.80
N GLU A 722 4.24 -16.34 29.98
CA GLU A 722 4.75 -15.16 30.67
C GLU A 722 4.35 -13.85 29.94
N ILE A 723 4.16 -13.88 28.61
CA ILE A 723 3.71 -12.74 27.81
C ILE A 723 2.19 -12.75 27.70
N ASN A 724 1.51 -12.28 28.74
CA ASN A 724 0.05 -12.16 28.79
C ASN A 724 -0.37 -10.73 29.19
N ASP A 725 -1.68 -10.46 29.22
CA ASP A 725 -2.22 -9.12 29.49
C ASP A 725 -2.03 -8.61 30.93
N THR A 726 -1.48 -9.39 31.85
CA THR A 726 -1.09 -8.89 33.19
C THR A 726 0.21 -8.09 33.18
N ILE A 727 1.08 -8.33 32.18
CA ILE A 727 2.37 -7.63 32.05
C ILE A 727 2.31 -6.51 31.00
N ARG A 728 1.14 -5.91 30.81
CA ARG A 728 0.96 -4.78 29.91
C ARG A 728 1.86 -3.64 30.36
N ALA A 729 2.55 -3.02 29.40
CA ALA A 729 3.47 -1.95 29.75
C ALA A 729 2.68 -0.76 30.31
N HIS A 730 3.13 -0.23 31.44
CA HIS A 730 2.54 0.95 32.06
C HIS A 730 3.05 2.21 31.35
N CYS A 731 2.15 3.04 30.84
CA CYS A 731 2.51 4.34 30.25
C CYS A 731 2.79 5.34 31.37
N GLU A 732 3.98 5.94 31.36
CA GLU A 732 4.29 7.07 32.24
C GLU A 732 3.72 8.34 31.61
N GLU A 733 2.54 8.78 32.07
CA GLU A 733 1.78 9.87 31.44
C GLU A 733 2.54 11.20 31.41
N ASP A 734 3.43 11.45 32.37
CA ASP A 734 4.24 12.68 32.44
C ASP A 734 5.51 12.60 31.57
N ALA A 735 5.89 11.41 31.09
CA ALA A 735 7.06 11.22 30.25
C ALA A 735 6.72 11.30 28.75
N PRO A 736 7.57 11.92 27.91
CA PRO A 736 7.38 11.93 26.48
C PRO A 736 7.27 10.49 25.95
N LEU A 737 6.29 10.26 25.07
CA LEU A 737 6.03 8.97 24.43
C LEU A 737 5.94 7.80 25.44
N CYS A 738 5.25 8.03 26.57
CA CYS A 738 4.99 7.05 27.65
C CYS A 738 6.24 6.56 28.41
N GLY A 739 7.41 7.20 28.27
CA GLY A 739 8.61 6.79 29.00
C GLY A 739 9.24 5.49 28.49
N PHE A 740 9.17 5.24 27.19
CA PHE A 740 9.80 4.08 26.53
C PHE A 740 10.74 4.52 25.40
N PRO A 741 11.80 3.73 25.12
CA PRO A 741 12.75 4.01 24.06
C PRO A 741 12.15 3.65 22.69
N TRP A 742 11.28 4.51 22.17
CA TRP A 742 10.76 4.38 20.82
C TRP A 742 11.85 4.62 19.77
N TYR A 743 12.04 3.66 18.86
CA TYR A 743 12.93 3.80 17.71
C TYR A 743 12.44 4.84 16.70
N LEU A 744 11.11 4.89 16.49
CA LEU A 744 10.38 5.88 15.69
C LEU A 744 9.11 6.28 16.47
N PRO A 745 8.52 7.46 16.23
CA PRO A 745 7.40 7.99 17.03
C PRO A 745 6.03 7.32 16.74
N VAL A 746 6.02 6.01 16.52
CA VAL A 746 4.85 5.20 16.11
C VAL A 746 3.96 4.73 17.27
N HIS A 747 4.07 5.36 18.45
CA HIS A 747 3.29 5.00 19.63
C HIS A 747 1.76 5.02 19.39
N PHE A 748 1.28 5.87 18.47
CA PHE A 748 -0.13 5.93 18.08
C PHE A 748 -0.57 4.73 17.24
N LEU A 749 0.35 4.02 16.60
CA LEU A 749 0.09 2.77 15.85
C LEU A 749 0.20 1.54 16.74
N ILE A 750 1.08 1.56 17.75
CA ILE A 750 1.35 0.42 18.65
C ILE A 750 1.06 0.81 20.10
N ARG A 751 -0.22 1.06 20.40
CA ARG A 751 -0.66 1.30 21.79
C ARG A 751 -0.64 0.01 22.62
N LYS A 752 -0.71 -1.15 21.96
CA LYS A 752 -0.63 -2.45 22.61
C LYS A 752 0.79 -3.00 22.65
N ASN A 753 1.42 -2.88 23.83
CA ASN A 753 2.74 -3.44 24.10
C ASN A 753 2.83 -4.02 25.54
N TRP A 754 3.86 -4.83 25.79
CA TRP A 754 4.06 -5.61 27.02
C TRP A 754 5.46 -5.35 27.59
N TYR A 755 5.63 -5.49 28.90
CA TYR A 755 6.89 -5.27 29.60
C TYR A 755 7.16 -6.40 30.59
N LEU A 756 8.14 -7.25 30.27
CA LEU A 756 8.54 -8.38 31.11
C LEU A 756 9.76 -7.97 31.96
N PRO A 757 9.64 -7.87 33.30
CA PRO A 757 10.78 -7.49 34.15
C PRO A 757 12.00 -8.39 33.94
N ALA A 758 13.19 -7.79 33.90
CA ALA A 758 14.46 -8.49 33.68
C ALA A 758 15.62 -7.73 34.35
N PRO A 759 16.73 -8.41 34.70
CA PRO A 759 17.91 -7.75 35.27
C PRO A 759 18.45 -6.63 34.39
N GLU A 760 19.06 -5.62 35.00
CA GLU A 760 19.63 -4.48 34.28
C GLU A 760 20.68 -4.89 33.23
N VAL A 761 20.64 -4.23 32.07
CA VAL A 761 21.70 -4.32 31.06
C VAL A 761 22.71 -3.20 31.26
N SER A 762 23.98 -3.53 31.07
CA SER A 762 25.07 -2.56 31.08
C SER A 762 25.92 -2.77 29.83
N PRO A 763 25.58 -2.07 28.73
CA PRO A 763 26.39 -2.08 27.51
C PRO A 763 27.85 -1.70 27.83
N ARG A 764 28.80 -2.31 27.12
CA ARG A 764 30.25 -2.03 27.35
C ARG A 764 30.60 -0.56 27.11
N ASN A 765 29.91 0.06 26.15
CA ASN A 765 30.04 1.48 25.81
C ASN A 765 28.70 2.16 26.11
N PRO A 766 28.45 2.58 27.36
CA PRO A 766 27.17 3.20 27.73
C PRO A 766 27.01 4.56 27.05
N ALA A 767 25.75 4.93 26.81
CA ALA A 767 25.45 6.28 26.38
C ALA A 767 25.66 7.28 27.53
N HIS A 768 26.25 8.42 27.21
CA HIS A 768 26.40 9.55 28.12
C HIS A 768 25.59 10.72 27.59
N PHE A 769 24.85 11.37 28.48
CA PHE A 769 24.06 12.56 28.17
C PHE A 769 24.19 13.54 29.31
N ARG A 770 24.49 14.80 29.00
CA ARG A 770 24.66 15.85 29.99
C ARG A 770 24.18 17.19 29.49
N LEU A 771 23.69 18.01 30.43
CA LEU A 771 23.49 19.43 30.22
C LEU A 771 24.84 20.15 30.30
N VAL A 772 25.19 20.89 29.25
CA VAL A 772 26.44 21.65 29.13
C VAL A 772 26.27 23.09 29.60
N SER A 773 25.16 23.74 29.22
CA SER A 773 24.84 25.11 29.67
C SER A 773 23.33 25.33 29.79
N LYS A 774 22.95 26.21 30.73
CA LYS A 774 21.59 26.76 30.91
C LYS A 774 21.72 28.28 30.90
N GLU A 775 21.22 28.91 29.85
CA GLU A 775 21.39 30.35 29.59
C GLU A 775 20.03 31.03 29.54
N LYS A 776 19.87 32.15 30.26
CA LYS A 776 18.66 32.96 30.17
C LYS A 776 18.74 33.84 28.94
N MET A 777 17.77 33.70 28.05
CA MET A 777 17.65 34.41 26.78
C MET A 777 16.58 35.53 26.89
N PRO A 778 16.50 36.47 25.94
CA PRO A 778 15.47 37.51 25.94
C PRO A 778 14.04 36.93 25.92
N TRP A 779 13.06 37.71 26.38
CA TRP A 779 11.62 37.36 26.33
C TRP A 779 11.25 36.10 27.13
N ASP A 780 11.86 35.96 28.30
CA ASP A 780 11.61 34.85 29.24
C ASP A 780 11.82 33.46 28.61
N SER A 781 12.80 33.37 27.72
CA SER A 781 13.26 32.11 27.16
C SER A 781 14.52 31.59 27.87
N ILE A 782 14.67 30.28 27.91
CA ILE A 782 15.82 29.59 28.50
C ILE A 782 16.39 28.65 27.45
N LYS A 783 17.68 28.82 27.15
CA LYS A 783 18.43 27.96 26.25
C LYS A 783 19.15 26.88 27.04
N LEU A 784 18.89 25.62 26.68
CA LEU A 784 19.56 24.45 27.22
C LEU A 784 20.45 23.83 26.14
N THR A 785 21.74 23.74 26.42
CA THR A 785 22.70 23.06 25.52
C THR A 785 23.05 21.69 26.09
N PHE A 786 22.91 20.65 25.27
CA PHE A 786 23.20 19.27 25.62
C PHE A 786 24.39 18.73 24.85
N GLU A 787 25.00 17.69 25.41
CA GLU A 787 26.00 16.87 24.75
C GLU A 787 25.69 15.40 25.02
N ALA A 788 25.74 14.59 23.96
CA ALA A 788 25.44 13.17 24.01
C ALA A 788 26.50 12.34 23.26
N THR A 789 26.87 11.18 23.80
CA THR A 789 27.72 10.17 23.14
C THR A 789 27.09 8.80 23.35
N GLY A 790 27.19 7.89 22.39
CA GLY A 790 26.58 6.57 22.53
C GLY A 790 26.73 5.68 21.30
N PRO A 791 25.84 4.69 21.12
CA PRO A 791 25.81 3.86 19.92
C PRO A 791 25.32 4.64 18.70
N SER A 792 25.46 4.03 17.52
CA SER A 792 25.11 4.63 16.22
C SER A 792 23.66 5.10 16.08
N HIS A 793 22.75 4.70 16.98
CA HIS A 793 21.34 5.08 16.95
C HIS A 793 20.92 5.58 18.33
N MET A 794 20.43 6.81 18.38
CA MET A 794 19.87 7.41 19.59
C MET A 794 18.61 8.20 19.24
N SER A 795 17.75 8.41 20.22
CA SER A 795 16.54 9.21 20.06
C SER A 795 16.48 10.25 21.16
N PHE A 796 16.17 11.50 20.82
CA PHE A 796 15.97 12.57 21.78
C PHE A 796 14.50 12.99 21.79
N TYR A 797 13.95 13.09 23.00
CA TYR A 797 12.53 13.31 23.24
C TYR A 797 12.38 14.62 24.01
N VAL A 798 11.38 15.43 23.65
CA VAL A 798 11.06 16.67 24.39
C VAL A 798 9.57 16.75 24.62
N ARG A 799 9.19 17.03 25.86
CA ARG A 799 7.85 17.44 26.24
C ARG A 799 7.92 18.73 27.03
N THR A 800 7.28 19.77 26.53
CA THR A 800 7.15 21.04 27.24
C THR A 800 6.03 20.93 28.28
N HIS A 801 6.26 21.48 29.47
CA HIS A 801 5.25 21.52 30.52
C HIS A 801 4.24 22.63 30.26
N LYS A 802 3.14 22.62 31.01
CA LYS A 802 2.10 23.64 30.88
C LYS A 802 2.68 25.03 31.14
N GLY A 803 2.35 26.00 30.27
CA GLY A 803 2.92 27.35 30.34
C GLY A 803 4.30 27.51 29.71
N SER A 804 4.86 26.43 29.13
CA SER A 804 6.12 26.47 28.39
C SER A 804 5.92 26.03 26.94
N THR A 805 6.71 26.59 26.02
CA THR A 805 6.73 26.20 24.61
C THR A 805 8.16 26.08 24.09
N LEU A 806 8.40 25.13 23.19
CA LEU A 806 9.69 24.97 22.54
C LEU A 806 9.72 25.95 21.35
N SER A 807 10.45 27.05 21.48
CA SER A 807 10.44 28.14 20.50
C SER A 807 11.40 27.88 19.34
N GLN A 808 12.62 27.44 19.66
CA GLN A 808 13.70 27.19 18.70
C GLN A 808 14.61 26.07 19.17
N TRP A 809 15.42 25.55 18.26
CA TRP A 809 16.49 24.59 18.56
C TRP A 809 17.58 24.64 17.49
N SER A 810 18.69 23.93 17.72
CA SER A 810 19.80 23.83 16.76
C SER A 810 19.60 22.77 15.67
N LEU A 811 18.39 22.23 15.53
CA LEU A 811 18.08 21.05 14.72
C LEU A 811 17.22 21.44 13.52
N GLY A 812 17.34 20.69 12.42
CA GLY A 812 16.61 20.94 11.18
C GLY A 812 16.84 22.37 10.67
N ASN A 813 15.74 23.07 10.35
CA ASN A 813 15.75 24.48 9.96
C ASN A 813 15.60 25.45 11.16
N GLY A 814 15.76 24.96 12.39
CA GLY A 814 15.57 25.74 13.61
C GLY A 814 14.11 25.80 14.12
N ILE A 815 13.13 25.31 13.35
CA ILE A 815 11.72 25.29 13.72
C ILE A 815 11.35 23.91 14.27
N PRO A 816 10.90 23.81 15.54
CA PRO A 816 10.48 22.55 16.11
C PRO A 816 9.24 21.95 15.45
N VAL A 817 9.29 20.65 15.12
CA VAL A 817 8.15 19.90 14.56
C VAL A 817 7.69 18.87 15.58
N THR A 818 6.43 18.97 15.99
CA THR A 818 5.82 18.02 16.92
C THR A 818 5.45 16.72 16.22
N SER A 819 5.61 15.62 16.94
CA SER A 819 5.05 14.34 16.56
C SER A 819 3.55 14.31 16.89
N ARG A 820 2.84 13.35 16.28
CA ARG A 820 1.42 13.09 16.52
C ARG A 820 1.18 12.70 17.98
N GLY A 821 0.86 13.67 18.82
CA GLY A 821 0.73 13.52 20.27
C GLY A 821 1.21 14.75 21.05
N GLY A 822 1.96 15.65 20.39
CA GLY A 822 2.43 16.92 20.96
C GLY A 822 3.89 16.89 21.43
N ASP A 823 4.47 15.70 21.59
CA ASP A 823 5.89 15.54 21.93
C ASP A 823 6.78 15.79 20.72
N TYR A 824 7.98 16.32 20.93
CA TYR A 824 9.00 16.41 19.89
C TYR A 824 9.89 15.17 19.93
N PHE A 825 10.19 14.64 18.74
CA PHE A 825 11.03 13.47 18.55
C PHE A 825 12.16 13.80 17.58
N VAL A 826 13.38 13.46 17.97
CA VAL A 826 14.57 13.58 17.14
C VAL A 826 15.17 12.19 16.98
N PHE A 827 15.24 11.73 15.73
CA PHE A 827 15.91 10.50 15.38
C PHE A 827 17.37 10.80 15.03
N TYR A 828 18.31 10.35 15.86
CA TYR A 828 19.74 10.58 15.68
C TYR A 828 20.43 9.29 15.23
N SER A 829 21.26 9.39 14.20
CA SER A 829 22.14 8.29 13.79
C SER A 829 23.51 8.75 13.37
N HIS A 830 24.51 7.88 13.44
CA HIS A 830 25.86 8.24 13.04
C HIS A 830 26.70 7.08 12.50
N GLY A 831 27.67 7.41 11.64
CA GLY A 831 28.69 6.48 11.16
C GLY A 831 29.77 6.17 12.22
N LEU A 832 30.83 5.44 11.87
CA LEU A 832 31.81 4.95 12.86
C LEU A 832 32.66 6.05 13.53
N GLN A 833 32.82 7.21 12.90
CA GLN A 833 33.66 8.31 13.38
C GLN A 833 32.83 9.54 13.70
N ALA A 834 31.96 9.46 14.70
CA ALA A 834 31.14 10.59 15.13
C ALA A 834 31.74 11.28 16.35
N SER A 835 31.62 12.60 16.38
CA SER A 835 31.99 13.39 17.55
C SER A 835 30.88 13.33 18.60
N ALA A 836 31.09 13.92 19.77
CA ALA A 836 30.00 14.06 20.74
C ALA A 836 28.89 14.93 20.14
N TRP A 837 27.66 14.42 20.10
CA TRP A 837 26.51 15.11 19.54
C TRP A 837 26.11 16.27 20.45
N ARG A 838 26.42 17.49 20.02
CA ARG A 838 26.13 18.73 20.76
C ARG A 838 25.03 19.51 20.07
N PHE A 839 23.95 19.78 20.79
CA PHE A 839 22.78 20.48 20.29
C PHE A 839 22.14 21.33 21.38
N TRP A 840 21.23 22.24 21.02
CA TRP A 840 20.53 23.08 21.99
C TRP A 840 19.04 23.21 21.67
N ILE A 841 18.25 23.44 22.72
CA ILE A 841 16.83 23.79 22.64
C ILE A 841 16.59 25.11 23.38
N GLU A 842 15.62 25.88 22.95
CA GLU A 842 15.18 27.11 23.58
C GLU A 842 13.71 26.98 23.99
N VAL A 843 13.45 27.11 25.29
CA VAL A 843 12.12 26.97 25.88
C VAL A 843 11.65 28.33 26.35
N GLN A 844 10.54 28.81 25.80
CA GLN A 844 9.89 30.02 26.26
C GLN A 844 8.96 29.70 27.43
N VAL A 845 9.14 30.38 28.56
CA VAL A 845 8.37 30.15 29.79
C VAL A 845 7.46 31.34 30.03
N SER A 846 6.14 31.11 29.95
CA SER A 846 5.13 32.15 30.17
C SER A 846 4.77 32.29 31.66
N GLU A 847 4.87 31.18 32.40
CA GLU A 847 4.52 31.10 33.82
C GLU A 847 5.43 30.05 34.47
N GLU A 848 6.23 30.44 35.47
CA GLU A 848 7.09 29.49 36.20
C GLU A 848 6.22 28.54 37.03
N GLN A 849 6.33 27.23 36.77
CA GLN A 849 5.61 26.18 37.49
C GLN A 849 6.57 25.33 38.33
N ALA A 850 6.06 24.80 39.45
CA ALA A 850 6.81 23.94 40.36
C ALA A 850 7.29 22.63 39.72
N GLU A 851 6.65 22.20 38.62
CA GLU A 851 6.94 20.96 37.91
C GLU A 851 8.11 21.09 36.92
N GLY A 852 8.70 22.27 36.76
CA GLY A 852 9.71 22.54 35.73
C GLY A 852 9.14 23.04 34.42
N MET A 853 10.01 23.41 33.48
CA MET A 853 9.62 23.94 32.18
C MET A 853 9.57 22.87 31.09
N VAL A 854 10.41 21.84 31.19
CA VAL A 854 10.54 20.83 30.14
C VAL A 854 11.02 19.49 30.69
N THR A 855 10.45 18.41 30.19
CA THR A 855 10.98 17.06 30.34
C THR A 855 11.67 16.66 29.04
N VAL A 856 12.92 16.20 29.14
CA VAL A 856 13.66 15.63 28.02
C VAL A 856 14.08 14.21 28.32
N ALA A 857 14.20 13.39 27.30
CA ALA A 857 14.78 12.06 27.44
C ALA A 857 15.73 11.74 26.30
N ILE A 858 16.62 10.79 26.57
CA ILE A 858 17.49 10.20 25.56
C ILE A 858 17.37 8.69 25.61
N ALA A 859 17.14 8.08 24.45
CA ALA A 859 17.24 6.64 24.26
C ALA A 859 18.49 6.32 23.44
N ALA A 860 19.18 5.25 23.77
CA ALA A 860 20.25 4.69 22.96
C ALA A 860 19.89 3.27 22.55
N HIS A 861 20.00 2.97 21.26
CA HIS A 861 19.63 1.70 20.65
C HIS A 861 20.87 0.98 20.14
N TYR A 862 21.22 -0.14 20.79
CA TYR A 862 22.39 -0.93 20.41
C TYR A 862 21.97 -1.95 19.35
N LEU A 863 21.98 -1.57 18.07
CA LEU A 863 21.46 -2.43 16.98
C LEU A 863 22.50 -3.40 16.40
N SER A 864 23.79 -3.14 16.62
CA SER A 864 24.90 -3.90 16.05
C SER A 864 25.92 -4.33 17.12
N GLY A 865 26.87 -5.19 16.74
CA GLY A 865 27.93 -5.68 17.62
C GLY A 865 27.46 -6.56 18.77
N GLU A 866 28.29 -6.71 19.80
CA GLU A 866 27.99 -7.54 20.98
C GLU A 866 26.99 -6.89 21.93
N ASN A 867 26.98 -5.55 22.02
CA ASN A 867 26.12 -4.79 22.93
C ASN A 867 24.63 -4.90 22.58
N LYS A 868 24.27 -5.35 21.36
CA LYS A 868 22.87 -5.60 20.99
C LYS A 868 22.24 -6.79 21.71
N ARG A 869 23.04 -7.63 22.37
CA ARG A 869 22.60 -8.90 22.95
C ARG A 869 22.59 -8.83 24.46
N SER A 870 21.68 -9.61 25.05
CA SER A 870 21.72 -9.97 26.47
C SER A 870 21.31 -11.43 26.62
N SER A 871 21.71 -12.07 27.72
CA SER A 871 21.35 -13.47 27.98
C SER A 871 19.83 -13.67 28.09
N GLN A 872 19.12 -12.74 28.72
CA GLN A 872 17.66 -12.77 28.86
C GLN A 872 16.96 -12.57 27.52
N LEU A 873 17.45 -11.64 26.70
CA LEU A 873 16.89 -11.37 25.38
C LEU A 873 17.08 -12.58 24.44
N ASP A 874 18.28 -13.16 24.43
CA ASP A 874 18.59 -14.37 23.65
C ASP A 874 17.77 -15.58 24.14
N ALA A 875 17.60 -15.73 25.46
CA ALA A 875 16.78 -16.79 26.05
C ALA A 875 15.29 -16.64 25.67
N LEU A 876 14.75 -15.43 25.73
CA LEU A 876 13.36 -15.16 25.33
C LEU A 876 13.17 -15.41 23.83
N LYS A 877 14.09 -14.91 23.00
CA LYS A 877 14.05 -15.10 21.54
C LYS A 877 13.98 -16.58 21.13
N LYS A 878 14.67 -17.47 21.86
CA LYS A 878 14.61 -18.92 21.62
C LYS A 878 13.28 -19.58 21.95
N LYS A 879 12.43 -18.95 22.77
CA LYS A 879 11.08 -19.45 23.10
C LYS A 879 10.05 -19.07 22.05
N PHE A 880 10.35 -18.12 21.17
CA PHE A 880 9.43 -17.69 20.13
C PHE A 880 9.22 -18.80 19.09
N PRO A 881 7.98 -18.99 18.61
CA PRO A 881 7.68 -20.01 17.61
C PRO A 881 8.28 -19.64 16.25
N ASP A 882 8.63 -20.65 15.45
CA ASP A 882 9.36 -20.49 14.17
C ASP A 882 8.64 -19.62 13.14
N TRP A 883 7.30 -19.55 13.21
CA TRP A 883 6.46 -18.71 12.35
C TRP A 883 6.50 -17.23 12.73
N SER A 884 7.27 -16.85 13.75
CA SER A 884 7.50 -15.46 14.14
C SER A 884 8.89 -14.97 13.72
N PHE A 885 9.00 -13.65 13.60
CA PHE A 885 10.26 -12.94 13.41
C PHE A 885 10.46 -11.94 14.58
N PRO A 886 11.11 -12.40 15.67
CA PRO A 886 11.52 -11.51 16.77
C PRO A 886 12.81 -10.76 16.40
N SER A 887 12.67 -9.51 15.99
CA SER A 887 13.78 -8.56 15.86
C SER A 887 14.11 -8.00 17.25
N ALA A 888 15.37 -8.02 17.64
CA ALA A 888 15.75 -7.89 19.04
C ALA A 888 17.07 -7.15 19.24
N TRP A 889 17.06 -6.21 20.19
CA TRP A 889 18.24 -5.42 20.58
C TRP A 889 18.16 -4.94 22.03
N VAL A 890 19.24 -4.33 22.51
CA VAL A 890 19.34 -3.69 23.83
C VAL A 890 19.13 -2.19 23.69
N SER A 891 18.44 -1.58 24.65
CA SER A 891 18.24 -0.13 24.71
C SER A 891 18.47 0.42 26.12
N THR A 892 18.95 1.65 26.22
CA THR A 892 18.97 2.40 27.49
C THR A 892 18.16 3.68 27.34
N TYR A 893 17.45 4.09 28.40
CA TYR A 893 16.60 5.29 28.41
C TYR A 893 16.86 6.11 29.67
N SER A 894 17.12 7.41 29.50
CA SER A 894 17.33 8.34 30.60
C SER A 894 16.50 9.59 30.42
N LEU A 895 15.66 9.91 31.42
CA LEU A 895 14.76 11.07 31.42
C LEU A 895 15.19 12.09 32.47
N PHE A 896 15.11 13.36 32.12
CA PHE A 896 15.48 14.50 32.97
C PHE A 896 14.41 15.59 32.90
N VAL A 897 14.14 16.23 34.04
CA VAL A 897 13.24 17.39 34.16
C VAL A 897 14.07 18.64 34.42
N PHE A 898 13.79 19.76 33.74
CA PHE A 898 14.59 21.00 33.79
C PHE A 898 13.81 22.28 34.06
#